data_AF-A0A948ZQG8-F1
#
_entry.id   AF-A0A948ZQG8-F1
#
_cell.length_a   1.000
_cell.length_b   1.000
_cell.length_c   1.000
_cell.angle_alpha   90.00
_cell.angle_beta   90.00
_cell.angle_gamma   90.00
#
_symmetry.space_group_name_H-M   'P 1'
#
loop_
_entity.id
_entity.type
_entity.pdbx_description
1 polymer ?
#
loop_
_entity_poly.entity_id
_entity_poly.type
_entity_poly.pdbx_seq_one_letter_code
_entity_poly.pdbx_strand_id
1 'polypeptide(L)'
;MDNQFEEMKKICLQKKDLDQKRLNFELEKIEKFGLVESFYRFCIEKKQGEENKVNSLVAYALGITSKYPEGEFQPHKKFESGRVGLPDIDLDFTDRRRNEVINYVAEKYGKDHVAQIITFGTMAARAAIRDVGRALMIPYSYCDRVAKMIPFGMSLEETLKKVHEFKELYESDSQAKNLIDLGKKLEGVARHASTHACGIVISEKPLTDYVPLQHPTQNDDTIITQYEMHAIEDLGLLKMDLLGLKNLTIIEDCLTRIYSIHNKSMSIDDIPLDDDKVYKLLRDANSVGVFQLECLSGETIISNTTIKKLFKTDNKKTLSSVYLDEGKVHKNKIIDILEGGEKNLYTLIAENNWYIKASEDHYFLTENGWKKLRNIKPGEGVLMKNKAKHLVYNTCRTCGKQIDGQKEGKSQFCYKCSASFYKNPSKKESKRKISESRIKFYREGGKPWNYGATVENNKTWKETAEKISKALLGRPLEERWGGKRANEFKKSQSKRSRGNNNPMFGKSCPHRKGGFREDLGHYVRSAWEADFARILKLHNLNYEYEPKTFQLTKPNGEIMHYTPDFYVPSQNTFYEIKGWFHDLDKEKVELFQKQYLDYKFILISATKFAEFALKYKTLINWECPKIPTKQGFGFIKVKEIKYSGREKTYDVKMQSPGNNFVANGFVVHNSSGMQAYLKQLKPTSFEDIVAMVALYRPGPMQFIPDFIKGKHGKKKIEYLHPKLEPILKNTYGVCIFQEQLMQIAQQLAGFSLSEADVLRKAIGKKIKELLHAQKEKFISGCIKNNIDKKIGQELWQWILPFAEYGFNRAHATAYATIACQTAYLKTHYPVEFMAALLTSEKADIERIAVLIKECKKMGIHVLPPDVNESFRNFSVVPNENKIRFGLLAIKNVGENIVEAIITERKNDGPFKSMHDFVSRIQSKTLNKKSLESLIKSGVFDKLEERNTLLHNLEDILEANREIKQNLNNGQKSLFENCSSFNHSVLRLKTAQSISLSEQLNWEKELLGLYVSSHPLESYKSVFDGKVFPLNNLTDEMVGKLVKIGGIISTIKRILTRTGKPMLFLSLEDLTNKIEVVVFPTVIEKNPAVFQENKIVFVKGKVDNRDGEVKILADEVEEILES
;
A
#
# COMPACT_ATOMS: atom_id res chain seq x y z
N MET A 1 -55.09 5.36 1.33
CA MET A 1 -54.30 4.74 2.42
C MET A 1 -54.74 3.30 2.67
N ASP A 2 -55.81 3.02 3.42
CA ASP A 2 -56.10 1.69 3.99
C ASP A 2 -56.13 0.52 2.98
N ASN A 3 -56.74 0.72 1.81
CA ASN A 3 -56.96 -0.35 0.82
C ASN A 3 -55.66 -0.91 0.19
N GLN A 4 -54.56 -0.14 0.20
CA GLN A 4 -53.26 -0.58 -0.33
C GLN A 4 -52.44 -1.33 0.73
N PHE A 5 -52.59 -0.98 2.01
CA PHE A 5 -51.92 -1.69 3.11
C PHE A 5 -52.39 -3.14 3.21
N GLU A 6 -53.70 -3.37 3.11
CA GLU A 6 -54.27 -4.72 3.13
C GLU A 6 -53.84 -5.58 1.94
N GLU A 7 -53.60 -4.98 0.77
CA GLU A 7 -53.07 -5.70 -0.39
C GLU A 7 -51.58 -6.07 -0.20
N MET A 8 -50.76 -5.16 0.33
CA MET A 8 -49.36 -5.43 0.73
C MET A 8 -49.26 -6.58 1.74
N LYS A 9 -50.11 -6.51 2.76
CA LYS A 9 -50.26 -7.50 3.83
C LYS A 9 -50.67 -8.86 3.25
N LYS A 10 -51.60 -8.88 2.28
CA LYS A 10 -52.01 -10.09 1.56
C LYS A 10 -50.90 -10.72 0.72
N ILE A 11 -50.12 -9.92 -0.04
CA ILE A 11 -48.97 -10.42 -0.82
C ILE A 11 -47.89 -11.00 0.09
N CYS A 12 -47.56 -10.30 1.18
CA CYS A 12 -46.58 -10.77 2.15
C CYS A 12 -47.03 -12.08 2.82
N LEU A 13 -48.26 -12.12 3.36
CA LEU A 13 -48.81 -13.29 4.06
C LEU A 13 -49.08 -14.51 3.17
N GLN A 14 -49.11 -14.35 1.84
CA GLN A 14 -49.18 -15.48 0.91
C GLN A 14 -47.88 -16.30 0.84
N LYS A 15 -46.72 -15.71 1.13
CA LYS A 15 -45.42 -16.41 1.14
C LYS A 15 -45.25 -17.19 2.46
N LYS A 16 -45.87 -18.37 2.55
CA LYS A 16 -45.86 -19.24 3.73
C LYS A 16 -44.47 -19.71 4.19
N ASP A 17 -43.50 -19.71 3.29
CA ASP A 17 -42.13 -20.17 3.54
C ASP A 17 -41.28 -19.17 4.35
N LEU A 18 -41.82 -17.97 4.63
CA LEU A 18 -41.16 -16.92 5.41
C LEU A 18 -41.59 -16.95 6.89
N ASP A 19 -40.76 -16.42 7.80
CA ASP A 19 -41.11 -16.25 9.22
C ASP A 19 -42.30 -15.30 9.40
N GLN A 20 -43.47 -15.89 9.61
CA GLN A 20 -44.75 -15.18 9.78
C GLN A 20 -44.80 -14.31 11.04
N LYS A 21 -44.05 -14.62 12.11
CA LYS A 21 -44.03 -13.78 13.33
C LYS A 21 -43.28 -12.49 13.06
N ARG A 22 -42.13 -12.60 12.39
CA ARG A 22 -41.33 -11.47 11.91
C ARG A 22 -42.12 -10.61 10.91
N LEU A 23 -42.77 -11.24 9.94
CA LEU A 23 -43.48 -10.55 8.86
C LEU A 23 -44.66 -9.69 9.38
N ASN A 24 -45.47 -10.25 10.27
CA ASN A 24 -46.58 -9.51 10.90
C ASN A 24 -46.08 -8.30 11.73
N PHE A 25 -45.02 -8.49 12.51
CA PHE A 25 -44.41 -7.40 13.28
C PHE A 25 -43.82 -6.30 12.39
N GLU A 26 -43.24 -6.65 11.24
CA GLU A 26 -42.76 -5.66 10.25
C GLU A 26 -43.91 -4.84 9.66
N LEU A 27 -45.00 -5.49 9.25
CA LEU A 27 -46.17 -4.84 8.66
C LEU A 27 -46.86 -3.87 9.64
N GLU A 28 -47.09 -4.29 10.89
CA GLU A 28 -47.70 -3.46 11.96
C GLU A 28 -46.91 -2.16 12.21
N LYS A 29 -45.57 -2.20 12.10
CA LYS A 29 -44.75 -0.98 12.21
C LYS A 29 -44.87 -0.10 10.99
N ILE A 30 -44.84 -0.65 9.77
CA ILE A 30 -44.94 0.13 8.53
C ILE A 30 -46.26 0.90 8.46
N GLU A 31 -47.37 0.27 8.86
CA GLU A 31 -48.70 0.89 9.00
C GLU A 31 -48.65 2.15 9.89
N LYS A 32 -48.04 2.02 11.07
CA LYS A 32 -48.01 3.05 12.11
C LYS A 32 -47.23 4.32 11.74
N PHE A 33 -46.38 4.29 10.70
CA PHE A 33 -45.58 5.46 10.26
C PHE A 33 -46.08 6.10 8.96
N GLY A 34 -47.20 5.65 8.39
CA GLY A 34 -47.81 6.30 7.21
C GLY A 34 -47.01 6.19 5.91
N LEU A 35 -45.90 5.43 5.89
CA LEU A 35 -44.99 5.26 4.74
C LEU A 35 -45.51 4.26 3.70
N VAL A 36 -46.76 3.78 3.84
CA VAL A 36 -47.29 2.64 3.09
C VAL A 36 -47.34 2.90 1.58
N GLU A 37 -47.90 4.02 1.14
CA GLU A 37 -48.27 4.23 -0.27
C GLU A 37 -47.06 4.41 -1.19
N SER A 38 -46.07 5.20 -0.77
CA SER A 38 -44.81 5.40 -1.51
C SER A 38 -43.94 4.15 -1.51
N PHE A 39 -43.87 3.42 -0.40
CA PHE A 39 -43.07 2.20 -0.27
C PHE A 39 -43.70 1.05 -1.09
N TYR A 40 -45.01 0.81 -0.96
CA TYR A 40 -45.71 -0.28 -1.63
C TYR A 40 -45.77 -0.13 -3.17
N ARG A 41 -46.10 1.05 -3.67
CA ARG A 41 -46.15 1.32 -5.13
C ARG A 41 -44.79 1.28 -5.81
N PHE A 42 -43.70 1.52 -5.06
CA PHE A 42 -42.34 1.35 -5.58
C PHE A 42 -41.98 -0.12 -5.80
N CYS A 43 -42.46 -1.02 -4.92
CA CYS A 43 -42.17 -2.46 -4.99
C CYS A 43 -42.82 -3.16 -6.19
N ILE A 44 -44.10 -2.87 -6.45
CA ILE A 44 -44.91 -3.63 -7.41
C ILE A 44 -44.50 -3.36 -8.86
N GLU A 45 -44.08 -2.14 -9.17
CA GLU A 45 -43.88 -1.69 -10.55
C GLU A 45 -42.45 -1.92 -11.09
N LYS A 46 -41.49 -2.32 -10.24
CA LYS A 46 -40.09 -2.61 -10.63
C LYS A 46 -39.64 -4.00 -10.17
N LYS A 47 -40.03 -5.04 -10.93
CA LYS A 47 -39.44 -6.40 -10.85
C LYS A 47 -37.96 -6.50 -11.31
N GLN A 48 -37.28 -5.36 -11.49
CA GLN A 48 -35.90 -5.27 -12.00
C GLN A 48 -35.22 -4.03 -11.41
N GLY A 49 -34.78 -4.14 -10.15
CA GLY A 49 -33.98 -3.15 -9.44
C GLY A 49 -33.10 -3.88 -8.41
N GLU A 50 -31.79 -3.74 -8.54
CA GLU A 50 -30.81 -4.59 -7.85
C GLU A 50 -30.57 -4.15 -6.39
N GLU A 51 -30.04 -5.09 -5.60
CA GLU A 51 -29.65 -5.04 -4.18
C GLU A 51 -29.88 -3.75 -3.36
N ASN A 52 -30.94 -3.76 -2.54
CA ASN A 52 -31.17 -2.69 -1.56
C ASN A 52 -30.59 -2.97 -0.18
N LYS A 53 -30.05 -1.94 0.48
CA LYS A 53 -29.34 -1.99 1.78
C LYS A 53 -30.28 -2.14 3.00
N VAL A 54 -31.38 -2.89 2.86
CA VAL A 54 -32.48 -2.93 3.84
C VAL A 54 -32.65 -4.33 4.44
N ASN A 55 -32.31 -4.49 5.72
CA ASN A 55 -32.52 -5.75 6.47
C ASN A 55 -34.00 -5.92 6.90
N SER A 56 -34.91 -6.12 5.94
CA SER A 56 -36.36 -6.30 6.18
C SER A 56 -36.89 -7.51 5.41
N LEU A 57 -37.73 -8.31 6.08
CA LEU A 57 -38.43 -9.43 5.47
C LEU A 57 -39.62 -8.97 4.63
N VAL A 58 -40.25 -7.83 4.95
CA VAL A 58 -41.24 -7.19 4.07
C VAL A 58 -40.56 -6.68 2.80
N ALA A 59 -39.39 -6.06 2.90
CA ALA A 59 -38.59 -5.66 1.73
C ALA A 59 -38.23 -6.88 0.84
N TYR A 60 -37.83 -8.00 1.43
CA TYR A 60 -37.59 -9.25 0.69
C TYR A 60 -38.87 -9.86 0.10
N ALA A 61 -39.96 -9.89 0.87
CA ALA A 61 -41.25 -10.43 0.43
C ALA A 61 -41.82 -9.65 -0.76
N LEU A 62 -41.63 -8.33 -0.79
CA LEU A 62 -42.04 -7.42 -1.85
C LEU A 62 -41.04 -7.31 -3.02
N GLY A 63 -39.87 -7.95 -2.95
CA GLY A 63 -38.86 -7.94 -4.01
C GLY A 63 -37.96 -6.69 -4.04
N ILE A 64 -37.97 -5.86 -2.99
CA ILE A 64 -37.03 -4.74 -2.81
C ILE A 64 -35.61 -5.29 -2.57
N THR A 65 -35.47 -6.37 -1.82
CA THR A 65 -34.18 -7.04 -1.62
C THR A 65 -34.20 -8.43 -2.24
N SER A 66 -33.14 -8.76 -2.98
CA SER A 66 -32.99 -10.07 -3.63
C SER A 66 -32.59 -11.20 -2.67
N LYS A 67 -32.08 -10.87 -1.48
CA LYS A 67 -31.54 -11.85 -0.53
C LYS A 67 -32.38 -12.00 0.74
N TYR A 68 -32.63 -13.26 1.11
CA TYR A 68 -33.32 -13.60 2.36
C TYR A 68 -32.51 -13.07 3.57
N PRO A 69 -33.12 -12.27 4.47
CA PRO A 69 -32.41 -11.69 5.60
C PRO A 69 -32.23 -12.71 6.75
N GLU A 70 -31.20 -13.55 6.65
CA GLU A 70 -30.89 -14.59 7.64
C GLU A 70 -30.50 -14.02 9.03
N GLY A 71 -31.35 -14.34 10.02
CA GLY A 71 -31.26 -13.91 11.42
C GLY A 71 -32.62 -13.43 11.94
N GLU A 72 -32.74 -13.19 13.25
CA GLU A 72 -33.87 -12.41 13.78
C GLU A 72 -33.92 -11.02 13.14
N PHE A 73 -35.12 -10.48 12.94
CA PHE A 73 -35.29 -9.11 12.44
C PHE A 73 -34.60 -8.12 13.37
N GLN A 74 -33.70 -7.32 12.80
CA GLN A 74 -33.23 -6.10 13.45
C GLN A 74 -33.77 -4.90 12.67
N PRO A 75 -35.00 -4.43 13.00
CA PRO A 75 -35.39 -3.11 12.57
C PRO A 75 -34.38 -2.14 13.14
N HIS A 76 -33.84 -1.28 12.28
CA HIS A 76 -33.29 -0.02 12.77
C HIS A 76 -34.43 0.71 13.50
N LYS A 77 -34.40 0.74 14.83
CA LYS A 77 -35.31 1.56 15.64
C LYS A 77 -34.92 3.04 15.57
N LYS A 78 -34.87 3.58 14.34
CA LYS A 78 -35.33 4.96 14.06
C LYS A 78 -36.78 5.12 14.54
N PHE A 79 -37.57 4.04 14.46
CA PHE A 79 -39.03 4.01 14.66
C PHE A 79 -39.56 3.82 16.11
N GLU A 80 -38.73 3.55 17.13
CA GLU A 80 -39.25 3.36 18.51
C GLU A 80 -38.58 4.23 19.59
N SER A 81 -37.49 4.93 19.28
CA SER A 81 -37.16 6.15 20.01
C SER A 81 -38.14 7.25 19.60
N GLY A 82 -38.51 8.16 20.51
CA GLY A 82 -39.33 9.35 20.21
C GLY A 82 -38.64 10.41 19.33
N ARG A 83 -38.08 9.98 18.19
CA ARG A 83 -37.61 10.80 17.08
C ARG A 83 -38.48 10.48 15.88
N VAL A 84 -39.25 11.47 15.43
CA VAL A 84 -39.82 11.45 14.09
C VAL A 84 -38.68 11.76 13.13
N GLY A 85 -38.32 10.82 12.26
CA GLY A 85 -37.25 10.99 11.30
C GLY A 85 -37.30 9.89 10.25
N LEU A 86 -37.51 10.30 9.00
CA LEU A 86 -37.78 9.40 7.86
C LEU A 86 -36.67 8.35 7.68
N PRO A 87 -37.01 7.14 7.17
CA PRO A 87 -35.98 6.19 6.74
C PRO A 87 -35.15 6.82 5.62
N ASP A 88 -33.85 6.55 5.64
CA ASP A 88 -32.96 6.90 4.53
C ASP A 88 -32.79 5.61 3.72
N ILE A 89 -33.09 5.66 2.42
CA ILE A 89 -33.13 4.48 1.54
C ILE A 89 -32.13 4.72 0.41
N ASP A 90 -31.00 4.04 0.52
CA ASP A 90 -29.96 3.97 -0.50
C ASP A 90 -30.32 2.87 -1.50
N LEU A 91 -30.49 3.24 -2.77
CA LEU A 91 -30.78 2.35 -3.89
C LEU A 91 -29.61 2.41 -4.89
N ASP A 92 -28.99 1.28 -5.20
CA ASP A 92 -27.89 1.22 -6.19
C ASP A 92 -28.42 0.79 -7.57
N PHE A 93 -28.08 1.55 -8.63
CA PHE A 93 -28.49 1.29 -10.01
C PHE A 93 -27.29 1.24 -10.96
N THR A 94 -27.48 0.74 -12.19
CA THR A 94 -26.50 0.93 -13.25
C THR A 94 -26.38 2.42 -13.58
N ASP A 95 -25.15 2.91 -13.82
CA ASP A 95 -24.88 4.35 -13.99
C ASP A 95 -25.70 4.96 -15.13
N ARG A 96 -25.98 4.16 -16.17
CA ARG A 96 -26.73 4.56 -17.36
C ARG A 96 -28.20 4.81 -17.04
N ARG A 97 -28.79 3.96 -16.19
CA ARG A 97 -30.24 3.90 -15.95
C ARG A 97 -30.68 4.71 -14.74
N ARG A 98 -29.74 5.17 -13.90
CA ARG A 98 -30.00 6.14 -12.81
C ARG A 98 -30.86 7.32 -13.27
N ASN A 99 -30.54 7.93 -14.41
CA ASN A 99 -31.28 9.10 -14.91
C ASN A 99 -32.69 8.73 -15.43
N GLU A 100 -32.89 7.52 -15.97
CA GLU A 100 -34.21 7.00 -16.32
C GLU A 100 -35.10 6.89 -15.07
N VAL A 101 -34.53 6.41 -13.96
CA VAL A 101 -35.26 6.29 -12.68
C VAL A 101 -35.61 7.67 -12.11
N ILE A 102 -34.69 8.65 -12.16
CA ILE A 102 -34.97 10.03 -11.73
C ILE A 102 -36.11 10.64 -12.57
N ASN A 103 -36.06 10.48 -13.90
CA ASN A 103 -37.09 11.00 -14.78
C ASN A 103 -38.46 10.34 -14.51
N TYR A 104 -38.49 9.01 -14.35
CA TYR A 104 -39.72 8.28 -13.98
C TYR A 104 -40.30 8.76 -12.63
N VAL A 105 -39.46 9.02 -11.61
CA VAL A 105 -39.91 9.57 -10.33
C VAL A 105 -40.49 10.99 -10.53
N ALA A 106 -39.84 11.85 -11.32
CA ALA A 106 -40.34 13.19 -11.64
C ALA A 106 -41.65 13.17 -12.47
N GLU A 107 -41.82 12.21 -13.38
CA GLU A 107 -43.07 12.01 -14.13
C GLU A 107 -44.20 11.47 -13.24
N LYS A 108 -43.88 10.59 -12.28
CA LYS A 108 -44.87 9.94 -11.39
C LYS A 108 -45.39 10.84 -10.28
N TYR A 109 -44.53 11.67 -9.69
CA TYR A 109 -44.88 12.52 -8.54
C TYR A 109 -45.10 14.00 -8.92
N GLY A 110 -44.77 14.40 -10.15
CA GLY A 110 -44.79 15.80 -10.60
C GLY A 110 -43.39 16.41 -10.65
N LYS A 111 -43.06 17.10 -11.74
CA LYS A 111 -41.73 17.69 -11.96
C LYS A 111 -41.39 18.83 -10.98
N ASP A 112 -42.42 19.43 -10.39
CA ASP A 112 -42.38 20.44 -9.34
C ASP A 112 -42.30 19.85 -7.92
N HIS A 113 -42.56 18.56 -7.75
CA HIS A 113 -42.46 17.83 -6.47
C HIS A 113 -41.14 17.06 -6.29
N VAL A 114 -40.29 17.01 -7.34
CA VAL A 114 -39.05 16.21 -7.36
C VAL A 114 -37.88 17.05 -7.86
N ALA A 115 -36.79 17.09 -7.10
CA ALA A 115 -35.55 17.73 -7.51
C ALA A 115 -34.32 16.92 -7.07
N GLN A 116 -33.20 17.08 -7.77
CA GLN A 116 -31.91 16.57 -7.28
C GLN A 116 -31.35 17.54 -6.23
N ILE A 117 -30.65 17.02 -5.22
CA ILE A 117 -30.05 17.83 -4.16
C ILE A 117 -28.79 18.52 -4.70
N ILE A 118 -28.54 19.77 -4.29
CA ILE A 118 -27.29 20.49 -4.62
C ILE A 118 -26.12 20.08 -3.73
N THR A 119 -24.92 20.13 -4.31
CA THR A 119 -23.63 20.10 -3.62
C THR A 119 -22.84 21.35 -3.92
N PHE A 120 -22.13 21.85 -2.92
CA PHE A 120 -21.20 22.95 -3.08
C PHE A 120 -19.77 22.40 -3.11
N GLY A 121 -19.15 22.42 -4.28
CA GLY A 121 -17.74 22.09 -4.42
C GLY A 121 -16.90 23.18 -3.76
N THR A 122 -16.40 22.94 -2.54
CA THR A 122 -15.60 23.91 -1.78
C THR A 122 -14.14 23.94 -2.25
N MET A 123 -13.47 25.08 -2.09
CA MET A 123 -12.05 25.20 -2.44
C MET A 123 -11.17 24.48 -1.42
N ALA A 124 -10.74 23.25 -1.77
CA ALA A 124 -9.73 22.53 -1.01
C ALA A 124 -8.38 23.26 -1.00
N ALA A 125 -7.64 23.17 0.11
CA ALA A 125 -6.34 23.80 0.37
C ALA A 125 -5.39 23.89 -0.85
N ARG A 126 -5.17 22.77 -1.54
CA ARG A 126 -4.29 22.69 -2.72
C ARG A 126 -4.82 23.44 -3.95
N ALA A 127 -6.15 23.46 -4.14
CA ALA A 127 -6.78 24.19 -5.23
C ALA A 127 -6.74 25.69 -4.96
N ALA A 128 -7.06 26.12 -3.73
CA ALA A 128 -6.98 27.51 -3.29
C ALA A 128 -5.60 28.13 -3.60
N ILE A 129 -4.50 27.46 -3.26
CA ILE A 129 -3.14 27.93 -3.58
C ILE A 129 -2.89 28.03 -5.10
N ARG A 130 -3.31 27.05 -5.90
CA ARG A 130 -3.08 27.10 -7.36
C ARG A 130 -3.91 28.19 -8.04
N ASP A 131 -5.14 28.41 -7.60
CA ASP A 131 -6.05 29.40 -8.21
C ASP A 131 -5.71 30.84 -7.77
N VAL A 132 -5.36 31.06 -6.49
CA VAL A 132 -4.79 32.34 -6.04
C VAL A 132 -3.47 32.62 -6.77
N GLY A 133 -2.62 31.61 -6.93
CA GLY A 133 -1.36 31.75 -7.68
C GLY A 133 -1.59 32.18 -9.12
N ARG A 134 -2.59 31.61 -9.79
CA ARG A 134 -3.00 32.00 -11.15
C ARG A 134 -3.52 33.45 -11.18
N ALA A 135 -4.38 33.85 -10.24
CA ALA A 135 -4.90 35.21 -10.15
C ALA A 135 -3.80 36.25 -9.89
N LEU A 136 -2.76 35.87 -9.12
CA LEU A 136 -1.56 36.67 -8.88
C LEU A 136 -0.50 36.58 -10.00
N MET A 137 -0.81 35.93 -11.14
CA MET A 137 0.13 35.74 -12.27
C MET A 137 1.45 35.04 -11.89
N ILE A 138 1.42 34.19 -10.86
CA ILE A 138 2.58 33.43 -10.37
C ILE A 138 2.77 32.18 -11.25
N PRO A 139 4.01 31.83 -11.66
CA PRO A 139 4.28 30.64 -12.47
C PRO A 139 3.67 29.35 -11.88
N TYR A 140 2.97 28.58 -12.72
CA TYR A 140 2.27 27.37 -12.29
C TYR A 140 3.18 26.36 -11.58
N SER A 141 4.42 26.19 -12.04
CA SER A 141 5.42 25.30 -11.43
C SER A 141 5.75 25.67 -9.98
N TYR A 142 5.78 26.97 -9.65
CA TYR A 142 5.94 27.44 -8.29
C TYR A 142 4.70 27.12 -7.45
N CYS A 143 3.51 27.47 -7.95
CA CYS A 143 2.25 27.25 -7.24
C CYS A 143 1.98 25.77 -6.98
N ASP A 144 2.29 24.90 -7.93
CA ASP A 144 2.16 23.46 -7.80
C ASP A 144 3.17 22.86 -6.81
N ARG A 145 4.40 23.38 -6.76
CA ARG A 145 5.39 23.03 -5.72
C ARG A 145 4.86 23.38 -4.31
N VAL A 146 4.30 24.57 -4.13
CA VAL A 146 3.70 24.99 -2.85
C VAL A 146 2.47 24.14 -2.51
N ALA A 147 1.60 23.87 -3.48
CA ALA A 147 0.42 23.03 -3.28
C ALA A 147 0.79 21.57 -2.92
N LYS A 148 1.85 21.00 -3.50
CA LYS A 148 2.32 19.64 -3.20
C LYS A 148 2.84 19.47 -1.77
N MET A 149 3.30 20.53 -1.11
CA MET A 149 3.72 20.51 0.32
C MET A 149 2.55 20.36 1.30
N ILE A 150 1.32 20.70 0.89
CA ILE A 150 0.10 20.51 1.68
C ILE A 150 -0.27 19.02 1.62
N PRO A 151 -0.37 18.27 2.72
CA PRO A 151 -0.80 16.88 2.67
C PRO A 151 -2.31 16.77 2.37
N PHE A 152 -2.75 15.65 1.80
CA PHE A 152 -4.17 15.45 1.47
C PHE A 152 -5.07 15.53 2.72
N GLY A 153 -6.25 16.15 2.58
CA GLY A 153 -7.25 16.29 3.66
C GLY A 153 -6.94 17.32 4.75
N MET A 154 -5.78 17.99 4.73
CA MET A 154 -5.44 19.05 5.68
C MET A 154 -5.79 20.44 5.13
N SER A 155 -6.24 21.34 6.01
CA SER A 155 -6.43 22.76 5.69
C SER A 155 -5.10 23.51 5.62
N LEU A 156 -5.08 24.72 5.07
CA LEU A 156 -3.90 25.59 5.01
C LEU A 156 -3.46 26.03 6.42
N GLU A 157 -4.42 26.31 7.31
CA GLU A 157 -4.11 26.65 8.69
C GLU A 157 -3.54 25.45 9.46
N GLU A 158 -4.12 24.26 9.29
CA GLU A 158 -3.54 23.03 9.82
C GLU A 158 -2.16 22.74 9.23
N THR A 159 -1.95 23.02 7.93
CA THR A 159 -0.68 22.77 7.24
C THR A 159 0.42 23.69 7.77
N LEU A 160 0.17 24.99 7.98
CA LEU A 160 1.14 25.88 8.64
C LEU A 160 1.45 25.48 10.09
N LYS A 161 0.46 24.95 10.82
CA LYS A 161 0.66 24.43 12.18
C LYS A 161 1.43 23.10 12.19
N LYS A 162 1.19 22.23 11.20
CA LYS A 162 1.69 20.85 11.17
C LYS A 162 2.99 20.70 10.36
N VAL A 163 3.20 21.36 9.22
CA VAL A 163 4.28 21.13 8.23
C VAL A 163 5.34 22.23 8.30
N HIS A 164 6.59 21.85 8.58
CA HIS A 164 7.68 22.81 8.80
C HIS A 164 8.14 23.50 7.50
N GLU A 165 8.41 22.74 6.44
CA GLU A 165 8.89 23.25 5.14
C GLU A 165 7.90 24.28 4.54
N PHE A 166 6.59 24.04 4.67
CA PHE A 166 5.53 24.98 4.23
C PHE A 166 5.50 26.27 5.06
N LYS A 167 5.79 26.17 6.36
CA LYS A 167 5.86 27.31 7.26
C LYS A 167 7.13 28.13 7.04
N GLU A 168 8.28 27.48 6.83
CA GLU A 168 9.54 28.18 6.51
C GLU A 168 9.42 28.94 5.20
N LEU A 169 8.80 28.35 4.19
CA LEU A 169 8.52 29.05 2.94
C LEU A 169 7.63 30.29 3.17
N TYR A 170 6.58 30.16 3.98
CA TYR A 170 5.71 31.28 4.39
C TYR A 170 6.43 32.39 5.19
N GLU A 171 7.48 32.07 5.96
CA GLU A 171 8.26 33.04 6.74
C GLU A 171 9.44 33.64 5.96
N SER A 172 9.99 32.93 4.98
CA SER A 172 11.19 33.33 4.20
C SER A 172 10.89 33.99 2.85
N ASP A 173 9.78 33.64 2.20
CA ASP A 173 9.41 34.11 0.88
C ASP A 173 8.13 34.96 0.96
N SER A 174 8.25 36.26 0.61
CA SER A 174 7.14 37.21 0.63
C SER A 174 6.05 36.88 -0.39
N GLN A 175 6.41 36.24 -1.51
CA GLN A 175 5.47 35.79 -2.53
C GLN A 175 4.68 34.58 -2.02
N ALA A 176 5.34 33.63 -1.37
CA ALA A 176 4.67 32.50 -0.70
C ALA A 176 3.74 32.98 0.42
N LYS A 177 4.18 33.95 1.22
CA LYS A 177 3.37 34.51 2.31
C LYS A 177 2.04 35.06 1.79
N ASN A 178 2.10 35.94 0.79
CA ASN A 178 0.91 36.55 0.18
C ASN A 178 -0.02 35.49 -0.44
N LEU A 179 0.57 34.54 -1.18
CA LEU A 179 -0.14 33.42 -1.80
C LEU A 179 -0.90 32.56 -0.77
N ILE A 180 -0.28 32.26 0.36
CA ILE A 180 -0.87 31.40 1.41
C ILE A 180 -1.90 32.16 2.25
N ASP A 181 -1.67 33.45 2.57
CA ASP A 181 -2.65 34.25 3.34
C ASP A 181 -3.93 34.54 2.54
N LEU A 182 -3.82 34.75 1.24
CA LEU A 182 -4.98 34.81 0.35
C LEU A 182 -5.62 33.42 0.17
N GLY A 183 -4.82 32.36 0.05
CA GLY A 183 -5.31 30.98 0.00
C GLY A 183 -6.20 30.62 1.20
N LYS A 184 -5.81 30.98 2.43
CA LYS A 184 -6.62 30.76 3.65
C LYS A 184 -8.00 31.42 3.60
N LYS A 185 -8.11 32.60 2.97
CA LYS A 185 -9.37 33.34 2.88
C LYS A 185 -10.34 32.72 1.89
N LEU A 186 -9.84 31.96 0.92
CA LEU A 186 -10.64 31.26 -0.08
C LEU A 186 -10.84 29.77 0.25
N GLU A 187 -10.04 29.20 1.13
CA GLU A 187 -10.21 27.83 1.61
C GLU A 187 -11.61 27.61 2.22
N GLY A 188 -12.28 26.53 1.80
CA GLY A 188 -13.63 26.19 2.26
C GLY A 188 -14.75 27.01 1.61
N VAL A 189 -14.44 28.11 0.90
CA VAL A 189 -15.45 28.88 0.14
C VAL A 189 -16.04 28.00 -0.97
N ALA A 190 -17.35 28.09 -1.18
CA ALA A 190 -18.03 27.44 -2.29
C ALA A 190 -17.51 27.98 -3.63
N ARG A 191 -16.92 27.11 -4.46
CA ARG A 191 -16.35 27.46 -5.77
C ARG A 191 -17.40 27.41 -6.88
N HIS A 192 -18.29 26.42 -6.80
CA HIS A 192 -19.29 26.12 -7.81
C HIS A 192 -20.41 25.29 -7.19
N ALA A 193 -21.63 25.50 -7.69
CA ALA A 193 -22.74 24.59 -7.51
C ALA A 193 -22.53 23.35 -8.39
N SER A 194 -22.92 22.18 -7.90
CA SER A 194 -22.92 20.92 -8.64
C SER A 194 -24.07 20.05 -8.15
N THR A 195 -24.61 19.19 -8.98
CA THR A 195 -25.66 18.25 -8.57
C THR A 195 -25.08 17.17 -7.65
N HIS A 196 -25.78 16.80 -6.55
CA HIS A 196 -25.39 15.66 -5.71
C HIS A 196 -25.39 14.40 -6.56
N ALA A 197 -24.33 13.59 -6.45
CA ALA A 197 -24.15 12.41 -7.29
C ALA A 197 -25.28 11.37 -7.13
N CYS A 198 -26.02 11.40 -6.01
CA CYS A 198 -27.03 10.39 -5.67
C CYS A 198 -28.39 10.97 -5.26
N GLY A 199 -28.42 12.21 -4.76
CA GLY A 199 -29.48 12.65 -3.85
C GLY A 199 -30.66 13.25 -4.58
N ILE A 200 -31.86 12.75 -4.29
CA ILE A 200 -33.13 13.34 -4.70
C ILE A 200 -33.96 13.71 -3.48
N VAL A 201 -34.79 14.74 -3.62
CA VAL A 201 -35.83 15.12 -2.67
C VAL A 201 -37.20 14.97 -3.33
N ILE A 202 -38.17 14.47 -2.57
CA ILE A 202 -39.57 14.28 -2.98
C ILE A 202 -40.46 14.95 -1.91
N SER A 203 -41.49 15.70 -2.31
CA SER A 203 -42.42 16.38 -1.40
C SER A 203 -43.89 16.18 -1.79
N GLU A 204 -44.78 16.23 -0.78
CA GLU A 204 -46.23 16.10 -0.97
C GLU A 204 -46.85 17.33 -1.67
N LYS A 205 -46.30 18.52 -1.44
CA LYS A 205 -46.63 19.77 -2.15
C LYS A 205 -45.46 20.19 -3.06
N PRO A 206 -45.64 21.14 -3.99
CA PRO A 206 -44.54 21.63 -4.83
C PRO A 206 -43.32 22.05 -3.99
N LEU A 207 -42.12 21.66 -4.42
CA LEU A 207 -40.88 21.90 -3.69
C LEU A 207 -40.62 23.38 -3.45
N THR A 208 -41.11 24.26 -4.33
CA THR A 208 -41.03 25.72 -4.20
C THR A 208 -41.64 26.28 -2.91
N ASP A 209 -42.60 25.57 -2.29
CA ASP A 209 -43.21 25.96 -1.02
C ASP A 209 -42.26 25.74 0.18
N TYR A 210 -41.23 24.91 0.01
CA TYR A 210 -40.30 24.49 1.06
C TYR A 210 -38.84 24.91 0.80
N VAL A 211 -38.41 24.88 -0.46
CA VAL A 211 -37.01 24.96 -0.87
C VAL A 211 -36.90 25.76 -2.18
N PRO A 212 -36.05 26.80 -2.26
CA PRO A 212 -35.76 27.45 -3.53
C PRO A 212 -35.02 26.49 -4.48
N LEU A 213 -35.41 26.51 -5.75
CA LEU A 213 -34.87 25.64 -6.81
C LEU A 213 -33.98 26.44 -7.78
N GLN A 214 -33.13 25.76 -8.54
CA GLN A 214 -32.37 26.32 -9.65
C GLN A 214 -32.03 25.24 -10.70
N HIS A 215 -31.56 25.67 -11.87
CA HIS A 215 -30.96 24.78 -12.85
C HIS A 215 -29.44 24.67 -12.63
N PRO A 216 -28.80 23.50 -12.79
CA PRO A 216 -27.35 23.37 -12.72
C PRO A 216 -26.70 23.98 -13.97
N THR A 217 -25.52 24.60 -13.79
CA THR A 217 -24.79 25.37 -14.81
C THR A 217 -24.39 24.61 -16.10
N GLN A 218 -24.66 23.30 -16.17
CA GLN A 218 -24.31 22.43 -17.30
C GLN A 218 -25.53 21.84 -18.01
N ASN A 219 -26.75 21.97 -17.47
CA ASN A 219 -27.94 21.33 -18.03
C ASN A 219 -29.24 22.02 -17.55
N ASP A 220 -29.89 22.74 -18.46
CA ASP A 220 -31.14 23.45 -18.17
C ASP A 220 -32.34 22.51 -17.98
N ASP A 221 -32.31 21.27 -18.47
CA ASP A 221 -33.43 20.33 -18.33
C ASP A 221 -33.57 19.72 -16.92
N THR A 222 -32.53 19.82 -16.09
CA THR A 222 -32.51 19.28 -14.73
C THR A 222 -32.80 20.34 -13.68
N ILE A 223 -33.63 20.00 -12.69
CA ILE A 223 -33.93 20.87 -11.54
C ILE A 223 -33.14 20.39 -10.33
N ILE A 224 -32.48 21.32 -9.64
CA ILE A 224 -31.79 21.08 -8.36
C ILE A 224 -32.31 22.00 -7.26
N THR A 225 -32.19 21.57 -6.00
CA THR A 225 -32.40 22.44 -4.83
C THR A 225 -31.32 23.54 -4.76
N GLN A 226 -31.55 24.60 -3.99
CA GLN A 226 -30.48 25.52 -3.57
C GLN A 226 -29.96 25.21 -2.16
N TYR A 227 -30.65 24.36 -1.39
CA TYR A 227 -30.22 23.88 -0.08
C TYR A 227 -29.52 22.52 -0.17
N GLU A 228 -28.37 22.43 0.52
CA GLU A 228 -27.57 21.22 0.60
C GLU A 228 -28.23 20.14 1.49
N MET A 229 -27.74 18.90 1.37
CA MET A 229 -28.33 17.69 1.94
C MET A 229 -28.79 17.84 3.40
N HIS A 230 -27.97 18.40 4.30
CA HIS A 230 -28.33 18.51 5.71
C HIS A 230 -29.45 19.52 5.97
N ALA A 231 -29.52 20.61 5.19
CA ALA A 231 -30.63 21.55 5.28
C ALA A 231 -31.95 20.95 4.76
N ILE A 232 -31.89 20.05 3.76
CA ILE A 232 -33.05 19.27 3.31
C ILE A 232 -33.50 18.26 4.39
N GLU A 233 -32.56 17.59 5.05
CA GLU A 233 -32.84 16.68 6.18
C GLU A 233 -33.47 17.40 7.37
N ASP A 234 -32.96 18.57 7.75
CA ASP A 234 -33.47 19.38 8.86
C ASP A 234 -34.87 19.99 8.56
N LEU A 235 -35.22 20.20 7.30
CA LEU A 235 -36.58 20.56 6.85
C LEU A 235 -37.57 19.37 6.91
N GLY A 236 -37.09 18.14 7.15
CA GLY A 236 -37.93 16.95 7.28
C GLY A 236 -38.50 16.41 5.96
N LEU A 237 -37.95 16.82 4.81
CA LEU A 237 -38.38 16.34 3.49
C LEU A 237 -37.89 14.91 3.23
N LEU A 238 -38.57 14.19 2.33
CA LEU A 238 -38.17 12.83 1.96
C LEU A 238 -36.96 12.87 1.04
N LYS A 239 -35.80 12.51 1.58
CA LYS A 239 -34.57 12.21 0.84
C LYS A 239 -34.57 10.75 0.38
N MET A 240 -34.11 10.50 -0.83
CA MET A 240 -33.67 9.18 -1.31
C MET A 240 -32.33 9.33 -2.03
N ASP A 241 -31.42 8.36 -1.86
CA ASP A 241 -30.17 8.33 -2.62
C ASP A 241 -30.26 7.25 -3.72
N LEU A 242 -30.27 7.70 -4.97
CA LEU A 242 -30.19 6.87 -6.18
C LEU A 242 -28.74 6.88 -6.68
N LEU A 243 -27.96 5.89 -6.24
CA LEU A 243 -26.54 5.77 -6.56
C LEU A 243 -26.35 5.13 -7.95
N GLY A 244 -25.38 5.63 -8.70
CA GLY A 244 -24.82 4.91 -9.85
C GLY A 244 -23.66 4.02 -9.39
N LEU A 245 -23.72 2.71 -9.68
CA LEU A 245 -22.64 1.78 -9.43
C LEU A 245 -22.13 1.15 -10.74
N LYS A 246 -20.93 1.59 -11.17
CA LYS A 246 -20.16 1.01 -12.29
C LYS A 246 -20.13 -0.51 -12.37
N ASN A 247 -20.11 -1.20 -11.23
CA ASN A 247 -20.06 -2.67 -11.21
C ASN A 247 -21.37 -3.32 -11.66
N LEU A 248 -22.52 -2.71 -11.37
CA LEU A 248 -23.80 -3.14 -11.93
C LEU A 248 -23.84 -2.88 -13.43
N THR A 249 -23.31 -1.74 -13.90
CA THR A 249 -23.12 -1.47 -15.34
C THR A 249 -22.23 -2.53 -16.02
N ILE A 250 -21.17 -3.02 -15.37
CA ILE A 250 -20.32 -4.11 -15.88
C ILE A 250 -21.09 -5.43 -15.93
N ILE A 251 -21.92 -5.74 -14.93
CA ILE A 251 -22.76 -6.93 -14.91
C ILE A 251 -23.82 -6.86 -16.01
N GLU A 252 -24.55 -5.74 -16.16
CA GLU A 252 -25.54 -5.49 -17.22
C GLU A 252 -24.91 -5.62 -18.62
N ASP A 253 -23.73 -5.04 -18.84
CA ASP A 253 -22.96 -5.21 -20.09
C ASP A 253 -22.53 -6.66 -20.34
N CYS A 254 -22.16 -7.41 -19.29
CA CYS A 254 -21.76 -8.81 -19.38
C CYS A 254 -22.96 -9.71 -19.71
N LEU A 255 -24.07 -9.59 -18.98
CA LEU A 255 -25.31 -10.34 -19.22
C LEU A 255 -25.88 -10.07 -20.62
N THR A 256 -25.84 -8.81 -21.08
CA THR A 256 -26.25 -8.43 -22.45
C THR A 256 -25.39 -9.14 -23.51
N ARG A 257 -24.07 -9.28 -23.29
CA ARG A 257 -23.17 -10.02 -24.18
C ARG A 257 -23.44 -11.52 -24.14
N ILE A 258 -23.65 -12.09 -22.96
CA ILE A 258 -23.97 -13.52 -22.78
C ILE A 258 -25.27 -13.86 -23.53
N TYR A 259 -26.30 -13.01 -23.41
CA TYR A 259 -27.52 -13.15 -24.19
C TYR A 259 -27.26 -13.02 -25.70
N SER A 260 -26.52 -12.00 -26.13
CA SER A 260 -26.26 -11.75 -27.56
C SER A 260 -25.42 -12.84 -28.25
N ILE A 261 -24.57 -13.56 -27.51
CA ILE A 261 -23.62 -14.55 -28.06
C ILE A 261 -24.12 -15.97 -27.88
N HIS A 262 -24.60 -16.32 -26.67
CA HIS A 262 -25.01 -17.68 -26.30
C HIS A 262 -26.54 -17.88 -26.37
N ASN A 263 -27.31 -16.85 -26.73
CA ASN A 263 -28.77 -16.82 -26.67
C ASN A 263 -29.35 -17.24 -25.30
N LYS A 264 -28.58 -17.00 -24.23
CA LYS A 264 -28.90 -17.42 -22.87
C LYS A 264 -29.31 -16.21 -22.04
N SER A 265 -30.61 -16.12 -21.74
CA SER A 265 -31.10 -15.20 -20.71
C SER A 265 -30.74 -15.74 -19.32
N MET A 266 -30.29 -14.86 -18.43
CA MET A 266 -29.84 -15.17 -17.07
C MET A 266 -30.03 -13.92 -16.22
N SER A 267 -30.72 -14.03 -15.08
CA SER A 267 -30.80 -12.93 -14.12
C SER A 267 -29.50 -12.86 -13.31
N ILE A 268 -29.22 -11.68 -12.76
CA ILE A 268 -28.20 -11.47 -11.73
C ILE A 268 -28.53 -12.25 -10.44
N ASP A 269 -29.82 -12.39 -10.13
CA ASP A 269 -30.33 -13.07 -8.94
C ASP A 269 -30.24 -14.60 -9.03
N ASP A 270 -30.15 -15.14 -10.26
CA ASP A 270 -30.01 -16.59 -10.51
C ASP A 270 -28.57 -17.10 -10.29
N ILE A 271 -27.62 -16.20 -9.97
CA ILE A 271 -26.20 -16.54 -9.85
C ILE A 271 -25.91 -17.21 -8.48
N PRO A 272 -25.39 -18.45 -8.46
CA PRO A 272 -25.10 -19.16 -7.22
C PRO A 272 -23.94 -18.51 -6.44
N LEU A 273 -24.09 -18.42 -5.12
CA LEU A 273 -23.11 -17.81 -4.21
C LEU A 273 -22.16 -18.85 -3.56
N ASP A 274 -22.40 -20.12 -3.82
CA ASP A 274 -21.73 -21.31 -3.27
C ASP A 274 -20.87 -22.05 -4.32
N ASP A 275 -20.63 -21.47 -5.50
CA ASP A 275 -19.88 -22.09 -6.60
C ASP A 275 -18.39 -22.35 -6.27
N ASP A 276 -18.02 -23.63 -6.26
CA ASP A 276 -16.67 -24.10 -5.92
C ASP A 276 -15.55 -23.58 -6.83
N LYS A 277 -15.83 -23.30 -8.11
CA LYS A 277 -14.87 -22.73 -9.06
C LYS A 277 -14.63 -21.25 -8.74
N VAL A 278 -15.66 -20.53 -8.32
CA VAL A 278 -15.54 -19.13 -7.85
C VAL A 278 -14.67 -19.07 -6.59
N TYR A 279 -14.92 -19.94 -5.61
CA TYR A 279 -14.02 -20.01 -4.45
C TYR A 279 -12.61 -20.44 -4.84
N LYS A 280 -12.41 -21.29 -5.85
CA LYS A 280 -11.07 -21.60 -6.37
C LYS A 280 -10.36 -20.36 -6.92
N LEU A 281 -11.02 -19.56 -7.75
CA LEU A 281 -10.48 -18.29 -8.28
C LEU A 281 -10.03 -17.35 -7.15
N LEU A 282 -10.84 -17.25 -6.08
CA LEU A 282 -10.52 -16.43 -4.91
C LEU A 282 -9.41 -17.02 -4.02
N ARG A 283 -9.32 -18.35 -3.88
CA ARG A 283 -8.23 -19.05 -3.17
C ARG A 283 -6.88 -18.86 -3.85
N ASP A 284 -6.87 -18.86 -5.18
CA ASP A 284 -5.69 -18.59 -6.01
C ASP A 284 -5.34 -17.07 -6.04
N ALA A 285 -6.26 -16.24 -5.55
CA ALA A 285 -6.25 -14.78 -5.51
C ALA A 285 -6.14 -14.10 -6.89
N ASN A 286 -6.77 -14.69 -7.90
CA ASN A 286 -6.95 -14.11 -9.23
C ASN A 286 -8.09 -13.07 -9.23
N SER A 287 -8.14 -12.19 -8.21
CA SER A 287 -9.23 -11.24 -7.94
C SER A 287 -9.12 -9.90 -8.70
N VAL A 288 -8.25 -9.81 -9.71
CA VAL A 288 -8.20 -8.64 -10.62
C VAL A 288 -9.55 -8.53 -11.34
N GLY A 289 -10.16 -7.35 -11.33
CA GLY A 289 -11.52 -7.10 -11.82
C GLY A 289 -12.67 -7.58 -10.91
N VAL A 290 -12.40 -8.15 -9.74
CA VAL A 290 -13.46 -8.59 -8.81
C VAL A 290 -13.76 -7.48 -7.81
N PHE A 291 -15.04 -7.10 -7.70
CA PHE A 291 -15.48 -5.98 -6.86
C PHE A 291 -15.05 -6.12 -5.39
N GLN A 292 -14.59 -5.03 -4.78
CA GLN A 292 -14.05 -4.93 -3.39
C GLN A 292 -12.84 -5.82 -3.04
N LEU A 293 -12.49 -6.83 -3.84
CA LEU A 293 -11.45 -7.83 -3.53
C LEU A 293 -10.11 -7.61 -4.26
N GLU A 294 -9.97 -6.47 -4.94
CA GLU A 294 -8.87 -6.20 -5.89
C GLU A 294 -7.65 -5.47 -5.28
N CYS A 295 -7.65 -5.08 -4.00
CA CYS A 295 -6.60 -4.20 -3.48
C CYS A 295 -5.16 -4.78 -3.54
N LEU A 296 -4.36 -4.19 -4.43
CA LEU A 296 -2.90 -4.33 -4.52
C LEU A 296 -2.23 -3.78 -3.23
N SER A 297 -1.07 -4.35 -2.87
CA SER A 297 -0.48 -4.23 -1.52
C SER A 297 0.34 -2.95 -1.22
N GLY A 298 0.18 -2.38 -0.02
CA GLY A 298 1.12 -1.44 0.62
C GLY A 298 0.64 -0.92 2.00
N GLU A 299 1.54 -0.65 2.98
CA GLU A 299 1.17 -0.33 4.40
C GLU A 299 2.26 0.45 5.23
N THR A 300 1.95 1.05 6.42
CA THR A 300 2.61 0.90 7.80
C THR A 300 2.15 1.93 8.88
N ILE A 301 2.04 1.61 10.20
CA ILE A 301 1.64 2.55 11.33
C ILE A 301 2.51 2.65 12.64
N ILE A 302 2.68 3.87 13.22
CA ILE A 302 2.96 4.21 14.66
C ILE A 302 2.42 5.57 15.15
N SER A 303 2.01 5.65 16.43
CA SER A 303 1.74 6.90 17.17
C SER A 303 2.87 7.38 18.10
N ASN A 304 3.41 8.58 17.87
CA ASN A 304 3.72 9.57 18.92
C ASN A 304 3.98 10.94 18.28
N THR A 305 3.59 12.03 18.94
CA THR A 305 3.77 13.43 18.50
C THR A 305 5.23 13.77 18.15
N THR A 306 6.19 13.05 18.74
CA THR A 306 7.63 13.18 18.48
C THR A 306 8.04 12.73 17.08
N ILE A 307 7.42 11.70 16.48
CA ILE A 307 7.85 11.20 15.15
C ILE A 307 7.47 12.22 14.06
N LYS A 308 6.26 12.78 14.13
CA LYS A 308 5.82 13.87 13.24
C LYS A 308 6.71 15.12 13.36
N LYS A 309 7.25 15.41 14.57
CA LYS A 309 8.25 16.48 14.79
C LYS A 309 9.67 16.12 14.33
N LEU A 310 10.11 14.89 14.53
CA LEU A 310 11.45 14.39 14.15
C LEU A 310 11.60 14.22 12.63
N PHE A 311 10.54 13.85 11.92
CA PHE A 311 10.53 13.80 10.46
C PHE A 311 10.56 15.20 9.83
N LYS A 312 9.98 16.19 10.53
CA LYS A 312 9.87 17.58 10.10
C LYS A 312 11.01 18.49 10.57
N THR A 313 11.99 17.98 11.30
CA THR A 313 13.22 18.73 11.63
C THR A 313 14.34 18.31 10.69
N ASP A 314 15.15 19.27 10.22
CA ASP A 314 16.22 19.07 9.22
C ASP A 314 17.20 17.93 9.52
N ASN A 315 17.32 17.55 10.79
CA ASN A 315 18.24 16.51 11.24
C ASN A 315 17.65 15.10 11.03
N LYS A 316 17.40 14.74 9.76
CA LYS A 316 16.93 13.41 9.26
C LYS A 316 17.86 12.22 9.65
N LYS A 317 18.88 12.45 10.49
CA LYS A 317 19.86 11.47 11.02
C LYS A 317 19.37 10.67 12.24
N THR A 318 18.24 11.03 12.87
CA THR A 318 17.74 10.37 14.10
C THR A 318 16.70 9.29 13.83
N LEU A 319 15.80 9.50 12.87
CA LEU A 319 14.87 8.49 12.38
C LEU A 319 15.62 7.49 11.49
N SER A 320 15.95 6.34 12.08
CA SER A 320 16.60 5.22 11.40
C SER A 320 15.66 4.03 11.50
N SER A 321 14.93 3.70 10.44
CA SER A 321 14.23 2.42 10.40
C SER A 321 15.25 1.29 10.30
N VAL A 322 14.90 0.09 10.77
CA VAL A 322 15.78 -1.07 10.72
C VAL A 322 14.96 -2.30 10.37
N TYR A 323 15.29 -2.95 9.25
CA TYR A 323 14.82 -4.30 8.99
C TYR A 323 15.76 -5.33 9.62
N LEU A 324 15.16 -6.46 10.01
CA LEU A 324 15.85 -7.60 10.59
C LEU A 324 15.89 -8.68 9.55
N ASP A 325 17.10 -9.09 9.21
CA ASP A 325 17.38 -10.10 8.20
C ASP A 325 18.49 -11.01 8.72
N GLU A 326 18.26 -12.32 8.76
CA GLU A 326 19.13 -13.33 9.38
C GLU A 326 19.67 -12.95 10.79
N GLY A 327 18.84 -12.28 11.62
CA GLY A 327 19.27 -11.79 12.95
C GLY A 327 20.22 -10.58 12.93
N LYS A 328 20.49 -9.98 11.77
CA LYS A 328 21.26 -8.75 11.57
C LYS A 328 20.33 -7.54 11.38
N VAL A 329 20.83 -6.37 11.76
CA VAL A 329 20.07 -5.12 11.93
C VAL A 329 20.49 -4.13 10.84
N HIS A 330 19.68 -3.95 9.79
CA HIS A 330 19.99 -3.17 8.58
C HIS A 330 19.19 -1.87 8.48
N LYS A 331 19.83 -0.72 8.22
CA LYS A 331 19.14 0.58 8.19
C LYS A 331 18.30 0.77 6.93
N ASN A 332 17.07 1.26 7.12
CA ASN A 332 16.10 1.63 6.10
C ASN A 332 15.76 3.14 6.26
N LYS A 333 15.00 3.72 5.31
CA LYS A 333 14.59 5.13 5.28
C LYS A 333 13.05 5.25 5.30
N ILE A 334 12.55 6.19 6.09
CA ILE A 334 11.13 6.54 6.13
C ILE A 334 10.86 7.54 5.00
N ILE A 335 9.80 7.29 4.21
CA ILE A 335 9.40 8.13 3.07
C ILE A 335 8.29 9.11 3.46
N ASP A 336 7.27 8.65 4.19
CA ASP A 336 6.09 9.47 4.49
C ASP A 336 5.49 9.14 5.87
N ILE A 337 4.57 9.98 6.33
CA ILE A 337 3.81 9.83 7.59
C ILE A 337 2.34 10.22 7.35
N LEU A 338 1.46 9.23 7.14
CA LEU A 338 0.00 9.45 6.99
C LEU A 338 -0.68 9.59 8.37
N GLU A 339 -1.99 9.90 8.44
CA GLU A 339 -2.75 9.99 9.72
C GLU A 339 -3.68 8.78 9.91
N GLY A 340 -3.62 8.14 11.09
CA GLY A 340 -4.24 6.82 11.37
C GLY A 340 -5.37 6.83 12.40
N GLY A 341 -5.97 7.99 12.66
CA GLY A 341 -7.02 8.17 13.68
C GLY A 341 -6.51 8.14 15.13
N GLU A 342 -7.42 8.28 16.09
CA GLU A 342 -7.12 8.22 17.53
C GLU A 342 -7.25 6.81 18.08
N LYS A 343 -6.20 6.28 18.72
CA LYS A 343 -6.20 4.93 19.29
C LYS A 343 -5.73 4.95 20.74
N ASN A 344 -6.12 3.93 21.50
CA ASN A 344 -5.71 3.71 22.88
C ASN A 344 -4.21 3.40 22.94
N LEU A 345 -3.43 4.23 23.64
CA LEU A 345 -1.98 4.07 23.75
C LEU A 345 -1.57 3.59 25.13
N TYR A 346 -0.55 2.74 25.15
CA TYR A 346 0.09 2.22 26.34
C TYR A 346 1.57 2.61 26.29
N THR A 347 2.06 3.17 27.39
CA THR A 347 3.49 3.44 27.61
C THR A 347 4.12 2.20 28.20
N LEU A 348 4.86 1.46 27.37
CA LEU A 348 5.80 0.45 27.86
C LEU A 348 7.03 1.15 28.40
N ILE A 349 7.40 0.86 29.64
CA ILE A 349 8.60 1.37 30.34
C ILE A 349 9.55 0.20 30.56
N ALA A 350 10.80 0.33 30.13
CA ALA A 350 11.85 -0.67 30.32
C ALA A 350 12.74 -0.35 31.55
N GLU A 351 13.47 -1.36 32.06
CA GLU A 351 14.35 -1.22 33.24
C GLU A 351 15.42 -0.13 33.10
N ASN A 352 15.85 0.16 31.87
CA ASN A 352 16.81 1.22 31.55
C ASN A 352 16.16 2.62 31.39
N ASN A 353 14.91 2.77 31.85
CA ASN A 353 14.05 3.96 31.74
C ASN A 353 13.80 4.46 30.30
N TRP A 354 13.99 3.63 29.27
CA TRP A 354 13.36 3.90 27.98
C TRP A 354 11.85 3.68 28.09
N TYR A 355 11.08 4.48 27.37
CA TYR A 355 9.65 4.27 27.27
C TYR A 355 9.14 4.52 25.85
N ILE A 356 8.13 3.75 25.44
CA ILE A 356 7.45 3.93 24.16
C ILE A 356 5.94 3.90 24.35
N LYS A 357 5.27 4.92 23.84
CA LYS A 357 3.82 4.91 23.59
C LYS A 357 3.58 4.20 22.26
N ALA A 358 2.76 3.16 22.28
CA ALA A 358 2.23 2.50 21.10
C ALA A 358 0.82 1.96 21.39
N SER A 359 0.09 1.57 20.35
CA SER A 359 -1.21 0.93 20.52
C SER A 359 -1.06 -0.50 21.06
N GLU A 360 -2.11 -1.01 21.70
CA GLU A 360 -2.13 -2.36 22.29
C GLU A 360 -1.86 -3.50 21.29
N ASP A 361 -2.32 -3.34 20.05
CA ASP A 361 -2.14 -4.29 18.94
C ASP A 361 -0.78 -4.18 18.24
N HIS A 362 0.08 -3.27 18.70
CA HIS A 362 1.34 -2.96 18.03
C HIS A 362 2.41 -4.02 18.27
N TYR A 363 3.05 -4.53 17.21
CA TYR A 363 4.02 -5.61 17.32
C TYR A 363 5.42 -5.10 17.69
N PHE A 364 5.96 -5.67 18.76
CA PHE A 364 7.34 -5.51 19.21
C PHE A 364 8.08 -6.85 19.13
N LEU A 365 9.38 -6.81 18.86
CA LEU A 365 10.21 -8.00 18.91
C LEU A 365 10.66 -8.29 20.35
N THR A 366 10.25 -9.45 20.87
CA THR A 366 10.68 -9.98 22.17
C THR A 366 11.74 -11.06 22.01
N GLU A 367 12.39 -11.49 23.09
CA GLU A 367 13.34 -12.62 23.08
C GLU A 367 12.71 -13.91 22.50
N ASN A 368 11.38 -14.04 22.57
CA ASN A 368 10.60 -15.18 22.07
C ASN A 368 9.82 -14.85 20.78
N GLY A 369 10.29 -13.89 19.98
CA GLY A 369 9.68 -13.48 18.70
C GLY A 369 8.70 -12.31 18.81
N TRP A 370 7.96 -12.07 17.72
CA TRP A 370 7.06 -10.92 17.60
C TRP A 370 5.80 -11.06 18.46
N LYS A 371 5.61 -10.15 19.42
CA LYS A 371 4.41 -10.06 20.26
C LYS A 371 3.75 -8.69 20.12
N LYS A 372 2.41 -8.67 20.08
CA LYS A 372 1.61 -7.45 20.27
C LYS A 372 1.88 -6.89 21.67
N LEU A 373 1.88 -5.57 21.83
CA LEU A 373 2.18 -4.87 23.09
C LEU A 373 1.37 -5.41 24.27
N ARG A 374 0.06 -5.66 24.07
CA ARG A 374 -0.84 -6.24 25.09
C ARG A 374 -0.44 -7.64 25.58
N ASN A 375 0.37 -8.37 24.82
CA ASN A 375 0.84 -9.73 25.13
C ASN A 375 2.23 -9.75 25.79
N ILE A 376 2.83 -8.59 26.06
CA ILE A 376 4.14 -8.46 26.71
C ILE A 376 3.93 -8.24 28.20
N LYS A 377 4.57 -9.06 29.04
CA LYS A 377 4.48 -8.95 30.50
C LYS A 377 5.69 -8.18 31.07
N PRO A 378 5.53 -7.45 32.19
CA PRO A 378 6.67 -6.97 32.97
C PRO A 378 7.64 -8.13 33.27
N GLY A 379 8.93 -7.91 33.05
CA GLY A 379 9.98 -8.92 33.12
C GLY A 379 10.41 -9.51 31.77
N GLU A 380 9.61 -9.43 30.70
CA GLU A 380 10.00 -9.92 29.37
C GLU A 380 10.95 -8.96 28.64
N GLY A 381 11.95 -9.52 27.94
CA GLY A 381 12.93 -8.75 27.17
C GLY A 381 12.39 -8.30 25.80
N VAL A 382 12.43 -6.98 25.53
CA VAL A 382 12.07 -6.36 24.23
C VAL A 382 13.31 -5.78 23.56
N LEU A 383 13.46 -5.97 22.24
CA LEU A 383 14.64 -5.52 21.50
C LEU A 383 14.67 -3.99 21.36
N MET A 384 15.64 -3.34 21.99
CA MET A 384 15.82 -1.89 21.94
C MET A 384 17.30 -1.46 21.99
N LYS A 385 17.59 -0.16 21.88
CA LYS A 385 18.97 0.36 21.91
C LYS A 385 19.58 0.30 23.32
N ASN A 386 20.76 -0.32 23.44
CA ASN A 386 21.46 -0.56 24.72
C ASN A 386 21.97 0.72 25.41
N LYS A 387 22.21 1.81 24.66
CA LYS A 387 22.63 3.10 25.21
C LYS A 387 21.54 4.14 25.00
N ALA A 388 21.01 4.68 26.10
CA ALA A 388 20.18 5.87 26.08
C ALA A 388 20.97 7.07 25.52
N LYS A 389 20.41 7.75 24.51
CA LYS A 389 20.71 9.16 24.29
C LYS A 389 19.69 9.95 25.13
N HIS A 390 20.18 10.78 26.05
CA HIS A 390 19.34 11.49 27.01
C HIS A 390 18.25 12.34 26.34
N LEU A 391 16.98 12.06 26.69
CA LEU A 391 15.84 12.94 26.47
C LEU A 391 14.87 12.83 27.66
N VAL A 392 15.26 13.39 28.81
CA VAL A 392 14.28 13.87 29.81
C VAL A 392 14.06 15.34 29.51
N TYR A 393 12.80 15.72 29.32
CA TYR A 393 12.40 17.07 28.92
C TYR A 393 11.92 17.89 30.12
N ASN A 394 12.84 18.54 30.83
CA ASN A 394 12.45 19.52 31.85
C ASN A 394 12.02 20.83 31.18
N THR A 395 10.92 21.44 31.61
CA THR A 395 10.57 22.82 31.23
C THR A 395 11.32 23.82 32.10
N CYS A 396 11.94 24.83 31.48
CA CYS A 396 12.61 25.91 32.20
C CYS A 396 11.59 26.75 32.97
N ARG A 397 11.75 26.81 34.29
CA ARG A 397 10.78 27.45 35.19
C ARG A 397 10.61 28.96 34.95
N THR A 398 11.63 29.64 34.42
CA THR A 398 11.61 31.10 34.14
C THR A 398 10.98 31.46 32.80
N CYS A 399 11.19 30.65 31.76
CA CYS A 399 10.93 31.05 30.38
C CYS A 399 10.20 29.98 29.55
N GLY A 400 9.62 28.98 30.21
CA GLY A 400 8.76 27.92 29.63
C GLY A 400 9.45 26.93 28.68
N LYS A 401 10.62 27.28 28.12
CA LYS A 401 11.30 26.47 27.10
C LYS A 401 11.79 25.13 27.64
N GLN A 402 11.53 24.06 26.89
CA GLN A 402 12.12 22.74 27.12
C GLN A 402 13.65 22.81 27.16
N ILE A 403 14.22 22.05 28.09
CA ILE A 403 15.66 21.88 28.31
C ILE A 403 16.05 20.51 27.77
N ASP A 404 16.75 20.48 26.64
CA ASP A 404 17.18 19.23 26.03
C ASP A 404 18.44 18.67 26.70
N GLY A 405 18.39 17.39 27.10
CA GLY A 405 19.59 16.56 27.27
C GLY A 405 20.31 16.56 28.63
N GLN A 406 19.59 16.50 29.76
CA GLN A 406 20.20 16.21 31.07
C GLN A 406 19.64 14.95 31.74
N LYS A 407 20.37 14.41 32.73
CA LYS A 407 19.81 13.47 33.72
C LYS A 407 18.88 14.22 34.67
N GLU A 408 17.84 13.53 35.11
CA GLU A 408 16.85 14.01 36.08
C GLU A 408 17.52 14.59 37.34
N GLY A 409 17.00 15.71 37.84
CA GLY A 409 17.47 16.38 39.06
C GLY A 409 18.61 17.43 38.93
N LYS A 410 19.24 17.64 37.76
CA LYS A 410 20.42 18.55 37.65
C LYS A 410 20.18 20.02 37.28
N SER A 411 19.03 20.40 36.71
CA SER A 411 18.71 21.81 36.42
C SER A 411 17.20 22.06 36.27
N GLN A 412 16.73 23.22 36.75
CA GLN A 412 15.38 23.76 36.52
C GLN A 412 15.34 24.88 35.46
N PHE A 413 16.48 25.24 34.85
CA PHE A 413 16.58 26.38 33.93
C PHE A 413 17.35 26.05 32.64
N CYS A 414 16.89 26.56 31.48
CA CYS A 414 17.52 26.30 30.18
C CYS A 414 18.78 27.15 29.99
N TYR A 415 19.71 26.68 29.15
CA TYR A 415 21.01 27.32 28.91
C TYR A 415 20.93 28.82 28.59
N LYS A 416 19.88 29.28 27.90
CA LYS A 416 19.73 30.71 27.56
C LYS A 416 19.26 31.55 28.77
N CYS A 417 18.38 31.01 29.60
CA CYS A 417 17.81 31.67 30.77
C CYS A 417 18.74 31.54 32.02
N SER A 418 19.60 30.52 32.07
CA SER A 418 20.77 30.49 32.95
C SER A 418 21.92 31.35 32.42
N ALA A 419 22.17 31.40 31.11
CA ALA A 419 23.16 32.33 30.56
C ALA A 419 22.80 33.80 30.80
N SER A 420 21.52 34.21 30.77
CA SER A 420 21.13 35.57 31.19
C SER A 420 21.42 35.86 32.66
N PHE A 421 21.42 34.84 33.52
CA PHE A 421 21.85 34.94 34.93
C PHE A 421 23.37 35.22 35.07
N TYR A 422 24.17 34.85 34.05
CA TYR A 422 25.63 35.01 34.04
C TYR A 422 26.16 36.04 33.00
N LYS A 423 25.32 36.56 32.09
CA LYS A 423 25.69 37.47 30.99
C LYS A 423 25.41 38.95 31.27
N ASN A 424 25.86 39.47 32.41
CA ASN A 424 26.18 40.90 32.45
C ASN A 424 27.34 41.21 33.42
N PRO A 425 28.61 41.15 32.95
CA PRO A 425 29.81 41.42 33.77
C PRO A 425 29.96 42.87 34.23
N SER A 426 29.05 43.77 33.82
CA SER A 426 29.12 45.22 34.01
C SER A 426 28.53 45.71 35.34
N LYS A 427 27.58 44.99 35.96
CA LYS A 427 26.95 45.42 37.22
C LYS A 427 27.75 44.97 38.46
N LYS A 428 28.07 45.92 39.33
CA LYS A 428 28.93 45.75 40.53
C LYS A 428 28.35 44.72 41.53
N GLU A 429 27.03 44.70 41.72
CA GLU A 429 26.35 43.70 42.57
C GLU A 429 26.49 42.26 42.05
N SER A 430 26.44 42.05 40.74
CA SER A 430 26.57 40.71 40.13
C SER A 430 27.96 40.13 40.42
N LYS A 431 29.01 40.95 40.37
CA LYS A 431 30.36 40.54 40.79
C LYS A 431 30.43 40.13 42.27
N ARG A 432 29.76 40.88 43.16
CA ARG A 432 29.70 40.55 44.59
C ARG A 432 29.00 39.20 44.85
N LYS A 433 27.80 39.00 44.28
CA LYS A 433 27.04 37.73 44.42
C LYS A 433 27.78 36.53 43.81
N ILE A 434 28.50 36.71 42.70
CA ILE A 434 29.36 35.67 42.09
C ILE A 434 30.58 35.36 42.98
N SER A 435 31.17 36.37 43.62
CA SER A 435 32.27 36.20 44.59
C SER A 435 31.82 35.38 45.80
N GLU A 436 30.73 35.80 46.46
CA GLU A 436 30.13 35.12 47.61
C GLU A 436 29.75 33.67 47.26
N SER A 437 29.17 33.44 46.08
CA SER A 437 28.84 32.08 45.59
C SER A 437 30.08 31.22 45.30
N ARG A 438 31.16 31.79 44.78
CA ARG A 438 32.44 31.08 44.58
C ARG A 438 33.11 30.73 45.92
N ILE A 439 33.14 31.67 46.87
CA ILE A 439 33.69 31.44 48.21
C ILE A 439 32.92 30.32 48.90
N LYS A 440 31.58 30.29 48.77
CA LYS A 440 30.74 29.20 49.27
C LYS A 440 31.08 27.85 48.61
N PHE A 441 31.15 27.81 47.27
CA PHE A 441 31.52 26.61 46.51
C PHE A 441 32.91 26.06 46.87
N TYR A 442 33.89 26.92 47.16
CA TYR A 442 35.22 26.51 47.61
C TYR A 442 35.24 26.04 49.07
N ARG A 443 34.47 26.66 49.98
CA ARG A 443 34.27 26.16 51.36
C ARG A 443 33.56 24.79 51.37
N GLU A 444 32.67 24.54 50.42
CA GLU A 444 31.98 23.27 50.20
C GLU A 444 32.83 22.24 49.39
N GLY A 445 34.11 22.51 49.13
CA GLY A 445 35.08 21.55 48.59
C GLY A 445 35.10 21.38 47.05
N GLY A 446 34.43 22.26 46.29
CA GLY A 446 34.36 22.17 44.84
C GLY A 446 35.65 22.58 44.10
N LYS A 447 36.11 21.77 43.14
CA LYS A 447 37.26 22.09 42.25
C LYS A 447 36.81 22.64 40.87
N PRO A 448 37.44 23.70 40.32
CA PRO A 448 37.03 24.28 39.04
C PRO A 448 37.56 23.54 37.82
N TRP A 449 36.82 23.62 36.71
CA TRP A 449 37.23 23.11 35.40
C TRP A 449 37.63 24.27 34.49
N ASN A 450 38.93 24.60 34.43
CA ASN A 450 39.67 25.18 33.29
C ASN A 450 41.09 25.61 33.71
N TYR A 451 42.09 25.18 32.95
CA TYR A 451 43.44 25.75 32.96
C TYR A 451 44.02 25.68 31.54
N GLY A 452 44.62 26.78 31.06
CA GLY A 452 45.35 26.83 29.78
C GLY A 452 44.62 27.50 28.61
N ALA A 453 45.05 28.72 28.28
CA ALA A 453 44.75 29.39 27.00
C ALA A 453 45.86 30.39 26.65
N THR A 454 46.57 30.22 25.53
CA THR A 454 47.38 31.26 24.87
C THR A 454 47.75 30.91 23.42
N VAL A 455 47.40 31.81 22.50
CA VAL A 455 48.13 32.34 21.32
C VAL A 455 48.88 31.42 20.31
N GLU A 456 49.49 30.29 20.66
CA GLU A 456 50.38 29.54 19.73
C GLU A 456 49.65 28.80 18.60
N ASN A 457 48.35 28.50 18.77
CA ASN A 457 47.60 27.63 17.85
C ASN A 457 47.29 28.21 16.46
N ASN A 458 47.52 29.50 16.21
CA ASN A 458 47.34 30.08 14.85
C ASN A 458 48.60 29.97 13.97
N LYS A 459 49.77 29.68 14.56
CA LYS A 459 51.01 29.49 13.79
C LYS A 459 51.15 28.05 13.28
N THR A 460 50.79 27.08 14.13
CA THR A 460 50.81 25.64 13.80
C THR A 460 49.88 25.26 12.65
N TRP A 461 48.73 25.91 12.46
CA TRP A 461 47.85 25.63 11.31
C TRP A 461 48.45 26.13 9.98
N LYS A 462 49.17 27.26 9.98
CA LYS A 462 49.94 27.72 8.81
C LYS A 462 51.09 26.76 8.49
N GLU A 463 51.85 26.36 9.50
CA GLU A 463 52.91 25.35 9.35
C GLU A 463 52.37 23.98 8.93
N THR A 464 51.11 23.65 9.24
CA THR A 464 50.50 22.37 8.82
C THR A 464 50.22 22.37 7.32
N ALA A 465 49.84 23.50 6.72
CA ALA A 465 49.73 23.64 5.27
C ALA A 465 51.09 23.46 4.57
N GLU A 466 52.18 24.02 5.13
CA GLU A 466 53.54 23.80 4.61
C GLU A 466 54.07 22.37 4.87
N LYS A 467 53.70 21.74 5.99
CA LYS A 467 54.08 20.35 6.30
C LYS A 467 53.36 19.33 5.40
N ILE A 468 52.15 19.63 4.94
CA ILE A 468 51.45 18.83 3.91
C ILE A 468 52.16 18.95 2.56
N SER A 469 52.67 20.14 2.21
CA SER A 469 53.56 20.32 1.04
C SER A 469 54.87 19.51 1.16
N LYS A 470 55.43 19.36 2.37
CA LYS A 470 56.62 18.53 2.63
C LYS A 470 56.38 17.03 2.83
N ALA A 471 55.14 16.55 2.73
CA ALA A 471 54.86 15.11 2.68
C ALA A 471 55.31 14.45 1.35
N LEU A 472 55.77 15.25 0.39
CA LEU A 472 56.25 14.83 -0.94
C LEU A 472 57.66 14.23 -0.98
N LEU A 473 58.43 14.20 0.12
CA LEU A 473 59.80 13.65 0.13
C LEU A 473 60.08 12.80 1.39
N GLY A 474 60.25 11.48 1.22
CA GLY A 474 60.38 10.52 2.32
C GLY A 474 61.81 10.18 2.75
N ARG A 475 62.00 9.87 4.05
CA ARG A 475 63.19 9.19 4.62
C ARG A 475 62.83 8.37 5.88
N PRO A 476 63.60 7.31 6.25
CA PRO A 476 63.33 6.44 7.42
C PRO A 476 63.57 7.10 8.79
N LEU A 477 63.11 6.44 9.86
CA LEU A 477 63.06 7.02 11.22
C LEU A 477 64.41 6.98 11.97
N GLU A 478 65.28 6.03 11.62
CA GLU A 478 66.57 5.79 12.25
C GLU A 478 67.55 6.96 12.07
N GLU A 479 67.62 7.52 10.86
CA GLU A 479 68.43 8.72 10.54
C GLU A 479 68.03 9.92 11.41
N ARG A 480 66.74 10.04 11.77
CA ARG A 480 66.20 11.30 12.29
C ARG A 480 66.41 11.49 13.79
N TRP A 481 66.36 10.41 14.57
CA TRP A 481 66.36 10.47 16.05
C TRP A 481 67.49 9.65 16.71
N GLY A 482 68.32 8.95 15.93
CA GLY A 482 69.41 8.11 16.43
C GLY A 482 68.94 6.81 17.08
N GLY A 483 69.75 5.75 16.94
CA GLY A 483 69.35 4.38 17.27
C GLY A 483 68.79 4.17 18.69
N LYS A 484 69.34 4.86 19.70
CA LYS A 484 68.83 4.80 21.09
C LYS A 484 67.41 5.37 21.22
N ARG A 485 67.16 6.60 20.75
CA ARG A 485 65.87 7.29 20.89
C ARG A 485 64.80 6.66 19.99
N ALA A 486 65.18 6.19 18.80
CA ALA A 486 64.33 5.37 17.95
C ALA A 486 63.94 4.04 18.65
N ASN A 487 64.88 3.36 19.33
CA ASN A 487 64.57 2.15 20.09
C ASN A 487 63.75 2.41 21.36
N GLU A 488 63.90 3.55 22.04
CA GLU A 488 63.03 3.93 23.16
C GLU A 488 61.60 4.20 22.70
N PHE A 489 61.43 4.87 21.55
CA PHE A 489 60.12 5.09 20.94
C PHE A 489 59.47 3.77 20.48
N LYS A 490 60.24 2.88 19.86
CA LYS A 490 59.80 1.50 19.54
C LYS A 490 59.47 0.69 20.81
N LYS A 491 60.24 0.84 21.90
CA LYS A 491 59.97 0.20 23.21
C LYS A 491 58.73 0.77 23.90
N SER A 492 58.41 2.05 23.76
CA SER A 492 57.21 2.65 24.38
C SER A 492 55.92 2.25 23.63
N GLN A 493 55.97 2.20 22.29
CA GLN A 493 54.98 1.54 21.42
C GLN A 493 54.79 0.06 21.81
N SER A 494 55.89 -0.69 21.95
CA SER A 494 55.87 -2.10 22.36
C SER A 494 55.25 -2.31 23.75
N LYS A 495 55.59 -1.48 24.76
CA LYS A 495 54.97 -1.54 26.09
C LYS A 495 53.46 -1.30 26.06
N ARG A 496 52.97 -0.39 25.21
CA ARG A 496 51.52 -0.18 24.98
C ARG A 496 50.83 -1.35 24.25
N SER A 497 51.60 -2.25 23.66
CA SER A 497 51.11 -3.41 22.87
C SER A 497 51.12 -4.72 23.64
N ARG A 498 51.48 -4.72 24.93
CA ARG A 498 51.52 -5.90 25.81
C ARG A 498 50.13 -6.41 26.24
N GLY A 499 49.34 -6.79 25.25
CA GLY A 499 48.10 -7.55 25.37
C GLY A 499 47.96 -8.67 24.33
N ASN A 500 49.02 -8.93 23.53
CA ASN A 500 49.10 -10.02 22.57
C ASN A 500 50.54 -10.57 22.57
N ASN A 501 50.77 -11.76 23.13
CA ASN A 501 51.46 -12.89 22.48
C ASN A 501 51.92 -13.98 23.47
N ASN A 502 51.67 -15.23 23.06
CA ASN A 502 52.27 -16.45 23.60
C ASN A 502 53.79 -16.48 23.26
N PRO A 503 54.70 -16.91 24.17
CA PRO A 503 56.15 -16.87 23.93
C PRO A 503 56.67 -17.72 22.75
N MET A 504 55.93 -18.73 22.28
CA MET A 504 56.46 -19.71 21.31
C MET A 504 56.61 -19.19 19.87
N PHE A 505 55.83 -18.20 19.43
CA PHE A 505 55.88 -17.72 18.03
C PHE A 505 55.75 -16.19 17.91
N GLY A 506 56.79 -15.55 17.40
CA GLY A 506 56.98 -14.09 17.35
C GLY A 506 56.15 -13.31 16.33
N LYS A 507 54.85 -13.60 16.18
CA LYS A 507 53.88 -12.77 15.42
C LYS A 507 52.68 -12.43 16.28
N SER A 508 52.09 -11.24 16.11
CA SER A 508 50.86 -10.86 16.82
C SER A 508 49.73 -11.86 16.55
N CYS A 509 49.24 -12.55 17.58
CA CYS A 509 48.22 -13.59 17.43
C CYS A 509 46.98 -13.04 16.68
N PRO A 510 46.51 -13.67 15.58
CA PRO A 510 45.34 -13.19 14.84
C PRO A 510 44.07 -13.18 15.69
N HIS A 511 43.98 -14.12 16.63
CA HIS A 511 42.86 -14.30 17.54
C HIS A 511 43.13 -13.55 18.85
N ARG A 512 42.53 -12.37 18.99
CA ARG A 512 42.75 -11.40 20.10
C ARG A 512 42.39 -11.88 21.52
N LYS A 513 42.23 -13.19 21.79
CA LYS A 513 41.82 -13.80 23.08
C LYS A 513 42.25 -15.28 23.33
N GLY A 514 43.15 -15.89 22.55
CA GLY A 514 43.61 -17.28 22.82
C GLY A 514 44.32 -17.45 24.18
N GLY A 515 44.23 -18.63 24.81
CA GLY A 515 44.90 -18.91 26.10
C GLY A 515 44.46 -20.22 26.78
N PHE A 516 45.11 -20.56 27.89
CA PHE A 516 44.65 -21.61 28.82
C PHE A 516 43.37 -21.18 29.55
N ARG A 517 42.53 -22.13 29.94
CA ARG A 517 41.29 -21.89 30.70
C ARG A 517 41.14 -22.91 31.83
N GLU A 518 41.16 -22.42 33.08
CA GLU A 518 41.07 -23.25 34.28
C GLU A 518 39.77 -24.06 34.35
N ASP A 519 38.65 -23.51 33.86
CA ASP A 519 37.34 -24.18 33.85
C ASP A 519 37.23 -25.29 32.78
N LEU A 520 38.09 -25.29 31.77
CA LEU A 520 38.18 -26.31 30.73
C LEU A 520 39.34 -27.30 30.95
N GLY A 521 40.41 -26.87 31.61
CA GLY A 521 41.61 -27.68 31.90
C GLY A 521 42.62 -27.76 30.75
N HIS A 522 42.40 -27.07 29.63
CA HIS A 522 43.31 -27.06 28.47
C HIS A 522 43.42 -25.69 27.79
N TYR A 523 44.27 -25.60 26.76
CA TYR A 523 44.47 -24.41 25.93
C TYR A 523 43.51 -24.39 24.74
N VAL A 524 43.06 -23.20 24.35
CA VAL A 524 42.23 -22.95 23.14
C VAL A 524 42.74 -21.71 22.39
N ARG A 525 42.68 -21.73 21.05
CA ARG A 525 43.22 -20.67 20.18
C ARG A 525 42.31 -19.45 20.12
N SER A 526 41.00 -19.60 20.34
CA SER A 526 40.06 -18.47 20.41
C SER A 526 39.03 -18.59 21.53
N ALA A 527 38.43 -17.44 21.88
CA ALA A 527 37.30 -17.39 22.81
C ALA A 527 36.03 -18.07 22.27
N TRP A 528 35.95 -18.33 20.96
CA TRP A 528 34.82 -19.05 20.37
C TRP A 528 34.95 -20.56 20.62
N GLU A 529 36.16 -21.11 20.46
CA GLU A 529 36.47 -22.48 20.86
C GLU A 529 36.27 -22.66 22.37
N ALA A 530 36.69 -21.70 23.20
CA ALA A 530 36.46 -21.73 24.65
C ALA A 530 34.96 -21.88 24.99
N ASP A 531 34.12 -21.03 24.42
CA ASP A 531 32.69 -21.04 24.72
C ASP A 531 31.98 -22.29 24.12
N PHE A 532 32.46 -22.87 23.01
CA PHE A 532 31.93 -24.14 22.50
C PHE A 532 32.36 -25.34 23.34
N ALA A 533 33.62 -25.40 23.78
CA ALA A 533 34.12 -26.42 24.70
C ALA A 533 33.30 -26.46 26.00
N ARG A 534 32.88 -25.28 26.50
CA ARG A 534 31.95 -25.17 27.64
C ARG A 534 30.57 -25.74 27.34
N ILE A 535 30.05 -25.60 26.12
CA ILE A 535 28.77 -26.22 25.71
C ILE A 535 28.90 -27.74 25.65
N LEU A 536 29.97 -28.27 25.08
CA LEU A 536 30.21 -29.72 25.06
C LEU A 536 30.29 -30.28 26.49
N LYS A 537 31.03 -29.60 27.37
CA LYS A 537 31.13 -29.93 28.80
C LYS A 537 29.79 -29.84 29.53
N LEU A 538 28.96 -28.83 29.25
CA LEU A 538 27.61 -28.68 29.81
C LEU A 538 26.67 -29.86 29.44
N HIS A 539 26.87 -30.44 28.25
CA HIS A 539 26.12 -31.61 27.79
C HIS A 539 26.76 -32.96 28.19
N ASN A 540 27.77 -32.96 29.06
CA ASN A 540 28.57 -34.15 29.41
C ASN A 540 29.11 -34.91 28.18
N LEU A 541 29.40 -34.19 27.09
CA LEU A 541 30.03 -34.78 25.91
C LEU A 541 31.55 -34.72 26.09
N ASN A 542 32.18 -35.89 26.22
CA ASN A 542 33.64 -36.00 26.12
C ASN A 542 34.07 -35.57 24.72
N TYR A 543 35.06 -34.69 24.66
CA TYR A 543 35.61 -34.15 23.42
C TYR A 543 37.13 -34.10 23.48
N GLU A 544 37.73 -34.12 22.30
CA GLU A 544 39.16 -33.91 22.08
C GLU A 544 39.33 -32.61 21.28
N TYR A 545 40.31 -31.79 21.64
CA TYR A 545 40.59 -30.50 20.99
C TYR A 545 41.87 -30.61 20.14
N GLU A 546 41.79 -30.24 18.86
CA GLU A 546 42.83 -30.46 17.82
C GLU A 546 43.43 -31.90 17.80
N PRO A 547 42.62 -32.97 17.77
CA PRO A 547 43.08 -34.35 18.03
C PRO A 547 44.00 -34.93 16.96
N LYS A 548 43.77 -34.58 15.69
CA LYS A 548 44.49 -35.17 14.55
C LYS A 548 44.50 -34.23 13.34
N THR A 549 45.66 -34.13 12.71
CA THR A 549 45.84 -33.44 11.43
C THR A 549 45.68 -34.44 10.29
N PHE A 550 44.82 -34.12 9.33
CA PHE A 550 44.57 -34.91 8.12
C PHE A 550 45.36 -34.35 6.94
N GLN A 551 45.72 -35.24 6.01
CA GLN A 551 46.35 -34.88 4.73
C GLN A 551 45.27 -34.84 3.66
N LEU A 552 45.18 -33.73 2.93
CA LEU A 552 44.20 -33.46 1.89
C LEU A 552 44.93 -33.33 0.56
N THR A 553 44.58 -34.15 -0.43
CA THR A 553 45.23 -34.07 -1.76
C THR A 553 44.36 -33.26 -2.71
N LYS A 554 44.87 -32.16 -3.25
CA LYS A 554 44.16 -31.39 -4.28
C LYS A 554 44.14 -32.15 -5.63
N PRO A 555 43.22 -31.82 -6.56
CA PRO A 555 43.17 -32.43 -7.89
C PRO A 555 44.45 -32.29 -8.74
N ASN A 556 45.31 -31.33 -8.41
CA ASN A 556 46.63 -31.11 -9.06
C ASN A 556 47.78 -31.89 -8.39
N GLY A 557 47.51 -32.75 -7.41
CA GLY A 557 48.52 -33.51 -6.65
C GLY A 557 49.16 -32.77 -5.47
N GLU A 558 48.79 -31.51 -5.22
CA GLU A 558 49.32 -30.73 -4.08
C GLU A 558 48.73 -31.22 -2.74
N ILE A 559 49.59 -31.50 -1.76
CA ILE A 559 49.17 -31.96 -0.43
C ILE A 559 48.99 -30.77 0.51
N MET A 560 47.80 -30.65 1.11
CA MET A 560 47.49 -29.71 2.18
C MET A 560 47.27 -30.43 3.51
N HIS A 561 47.48 -29.72 4.61
CA HIS A 561 47.13 -30.19 5.95
C HIS A 561 45.93 -29.42 6.51
N TYR A 562 45.04 -30.14 7.19
CA TYR A 562 43.87 -29.61 7.87
C TYR A 562 43.63 -30.32 9.21
N THR A 563 43.36 -29.55 10.25
CA THR A 563 43.20 -30.00 11.64
C THR A 563 41.88 -29.41 12.16
N PRO A 564 40.80 -30.20 12.26
CA PRO A 564 39.54 -29.74 12.82
C PRO A 564 39.67 -29.31 14.28
N ASP A 565 38.96 -28.27 14.70
CA ASP A 565 39.06 -27.72 16.06
C ASP A 565 38.68 -28.73 17.17
N PHE A 566 37.60 -29.51 16.99
CA PHE A 566 37.10 -30.46 17.99
C PHE A 566 36.67 -31.79 17.38
N TYR A 567 36.76 -32.86 18.17
CA TYR A 567 36.16 -34.17 17.89
C TYR A 567 35.35 -34.66 19.09
N VAL A 568 34.20 -35.26 18.83
CA VAL A 568 33.33 -35.87 19.86
C VAL A 568 33.23 -37.37 19.56
N PRO A 569 34.04 -38.23 20.23
CA PRO A 569 34.12 -39.66 19.92
C PRO A 569 32.77 -40.38 20.00
N SER A 570 31.92 -40.03 20.97
CA SER A 570 30.59 -40.62 21.15
C SER A 570 29.60 -40.35 20.01
N GLN A 571 29.93 -39.43 19.10
CA GLN A 571 29.11 -39.07 17.95
C GLN A 571 29.86 -39.28 16.61
N ASN A 572 31.10 -39.79 16.64
CA ASN A 572 32.01 -39.86 15.48
C ASN A 572 32.01 -38.56 14.63
N THR A 573 31.99 -37.41 15.32
CA THR A 573 31.74 -36.10 14.69
C THR A 573 32.87 -35.10 14.98
N PHE A 574 33.43 -34.53 13.93
CA PHE A 574 34.32 -33.36 13.98
C PHE A 574 33.53 -32.05 13.90
N TYR A 575 33.96 -31.06 14.68
CA TYR A 575 33.42 -29.71 14.68
C TYR A 575 34.53 -28.69 14.40
N GLU A 576 34.28 -27.78 13.45
CA GLU A 576 35.14 -26.63 13.14
C GLU A 576 34.43 -25.33 13.52
N ILE A 577 35.13 -24.34 14.06
CA ILE A 577 34.55 -23.09 14.56
C ILE A 577 35.18 -21.90 13.84
N LYS A 578 34.44 -21.28 12.92
CA LYS A 578 34.91 -20.12 12.15
C LYS A 578 33.90 -18.97 12.13
N GLY A 579 34.34 -17.82 12.64
CA GLY A 579 33.62 -16.56 12.54
C GLY A 579 33.78 -15.83 11.20
N TRP A 580 34.77 -16.22 10.39
CA TRP A 580 35.06 -15.69 9.05
C TRP A 580 35.82 -16.75 8.25
N PHE A 581 35.55 -16.86 6.95
CA PHE A 581 36.17 -17.83 6.05
C PHE A 581 37.03 -17.12 5.00
N HIS A 582 38.30 -17.51 4.90
CA HIS A 582 39.09 -17.26 3.69
C HIS A 582 38.76 -18.35 2.65
N ASP A 583 38.96 -18.07 1.36
CA ASP A 583 38.62 -19.04 0.32
C ASP A 583 39.46 -20.34 0.37
N LEU A 584 40.71 -20.25 0.87
CA LEU A 584 41.57 -21.41 1.17
C LEU A 584 41.04 -22.28 2.32
N ASP A 585 40.33 -21.70 3.29
CA ASP A 585 39.74 -22.47 4.40
C ASP A 585 38.50 -23.24 3.92
N LYS A 586 37.74 -22.70 2.95
CA LYS A 586 36.64 -23.43 2.30
C LYS A 586 37.16 -24.62 1.51
N GLU A 587 38.20 -24.42 0.69
CA GLU A 587 38.84 -25.47 -0.10
C GLU A 587 39.29 -26.65 0.78
N LYS A 588 39.90 -26.37 1.94
CA LYS A 588 40.29 -27.41 2.91
C LYS A 588 39.10 -28.17 3.49
N VAL A 589 38.04 -27.48 3.89
CA VAL A 589 36.83 -28.12 4.43
C VAL A 589 36.14 -29.00 3.37
N GLU A 590 36.02 -28.51 2.14
CA GLU A 590 35.42 -29.27 1.04
C GLU A 590 36.24 -30.51 0.66
N LEU A 591 37.57 -30.40 0.63
CA LEU A 591 38.45 -31.55 0.38
C LEU A 591 38.41 -32.56 1.53
N PHE A 592 38.35 -32.11 2.79
CA PHE A 592 38.20 -32.99 3.95
C PHE A 592 36.89 -33.78 3.88
N GLN A 593 35.76 -33.11 3.64
CA GLN A 593 34.45 -33.76 3.50
C GLN A 593 34.37 -34.73 2.32
N LYS A 594 35.17 -34.53 1.27
CA LYS A 594 35.23 -35.44 0.11
C LYS A 594 36.14 -36.65 0.32
N GLN A 595 37.22 -36.51 1.10
CA GLN A 595 38.26 -37.55 1.25
C GLN A 595 38.10 -38.40 2.52
N TYR A 596 37.39 -37.90 3.54
CA TYR A 596 37.21 -38.56 4.83
C TYR A 596 35.71 -38.72 5.17
N LEU A 597 34.99 -39.39 4.28
CA LEU A 597 33.53 -39.60 4.34
C LEU A 597 33.06 -40.40 5.57
N ASP A 598 33.94 -41.22 6.16
CA ASP A 598 33.65 -42.05 7.34
C ASP A 598 33.42 -41.22 8.63
N TYR A 599 33.77 -39.94 8.61
CA TYR A 599 33.63 -39.02 9.73
C TYR A 599 32.58 -37.94 9.44
N LYS A 600 31.69 -37.71 10.40
CA LYS A 600 30.70 -36.64 10.28
C LYS A 600 31.37 -35.30 10.56
N PHE A 601 31.28 -34.35 9.62
CA PHE A 601 31.85 -33.01 9.81
C PHE A 601 30.77 -31.94 9.94
N ILE A 602 30.84 -31.12 11.00
CA ILE A 602 29.88 -30.05 11.27
C ILE A 602 30.61 -28.71 11.44
N LEU A 603 30.42 -27.81 10.49
CA LEU A 603 30.90 -26.44 10.59
C LEU A 603 29.99 -25.58 11.49
N ILE A 604 30.56 -25.02 12.55
CA ILE A 604 29.94 -24.01 13.41
C ILE A 604 30.33 -22.61 12.92
N SER A 605 29.48 -22.06 12.05
CA SER A 605 29.62 -20.70 11.52
C SER A 605 29.25 -19.62 12.55
N ALA A 606 29.56 -18.36 12.23
CA ALA A 606 29.15 -17.19 13.02
C ALA A 606 27.64 -17.13 13.34
N THR A 607 26.78 -17.64 12.46
CA THR A 607 25.32 -17.68 12.68
C THR A 607 24.97 -18.76 13.69
N LYS A 608 25.46 -20.00 13.50
CA LYS A 608 25.18 -21.13 14.39
C LYS A 608 25.77 -20.94 15.80
N PHE A 609 26.92 -20.27 15.86
CA PHE A 609 27.53 -19.84 17.11
C PHE A 609 26.67 -18.80 17.87
N ALA A 610 25.99 -17.91 17.15
CA ALA A 610 25.08 -16.94 17.76
C ALA A 610 23.78 -17.59 18.29
N GLU A 611 23.28 -18.65 17.64
CA GLU A 611 22.18 -19.47 18.16
C GLU A 611 22.56 -20.13 19.49
N PHE A 612 23.75 -20.73 19.56
CA PHE A 612 24.29 -21.28 20.80
C PHE A 612 24.48 -20.21 21.89
N ALA A 613 24.95 -19.00 21.52
CA ALA A 613 25.08 -17.86 22.42
C ALA A 613 23.75 -17.35 22.99
N LEU A 614 22.64 -17.55 22.29
CA LEU A 614 21.30 -17.28 22.81
C LEU A 614 20.80 -18.44 23.70
N LYS A 615 20.97 -19.69 23.24
CA LYS A 615 20.45 -20.89 23.91
C LYS A 615 21.14 -21.20 25.25
N TYR A 616 22.45 -21.02 25.34
CA TYR A 616 23.25 -21.35 26.54
C TYR A 616 23.74 -20.09 27.29
N LYS A 617 23.12 -18.93 27.02
CA LYS A 617 23.46 -17.59 27.55
C LYS A 617 23.68 -17.53 29.07
N THR A 618 22.91 -18.32 29.83
CA THR A 618 22.92 -18.36 31.31
C THR A 618 23.52 -19.65 31.89
N LEU A 619 23.96 -20.58 31.03
CA LEU A 619 24.37 -21.93 31.44
C LEU A 619 25.88 -22.15 31.37
N ILE A 620 26.62 -21.26 30.69
CA ILE A 620 28.09 -21.27 30.61
C ILE A 620 28.66 -19.87 30.82
N ASN A 621 29.93 -19.79 31.21
CA ASN A 621 30.64 -18.51 31.40
C ASN A 621 31.19 -17.98 30.06
N TRP A 622 30.41 -17.15 29.37
CA TRP A 622 30.73 -16.65 28.01
C TRP A 622 31.90 -15.64 27.98
N GLU A 623 32.90 -15.90 27.14
CA GLU A 623 34.03 -15.00 26.91
C GLU A 623 33.92 -14.16 25.63
N CYS A 624 33.18 -14.63 24.63
CA CYS A 624 32.88 -13.90 23.42
C CYS A 624 31.95 -12.73 23.76
N PRO A 625 32.40 -11.46 23.74
CA PRO A 625 31.74 -10.41 24.50
C PRO A 625 30.47 -9.84 23.84
N LYS A 626 30.08 -10.31 22.65
CA LYS A 626 28.97 -9.74 21.85
C LYS A 626 28.31 -10.76 20.92
N ILE A 627 27.03 -11.05 21.18
CA ILE A 627 26.05 -11.33 20.11
C ILE A 627 26.25 -10.26 19.01
N PRO A 628 26.23 -10.59 17.70
CA PRO A 628 26.59 -9.66 16.64
C PRO A 628 25.57 -8.53 16.36
N THR A 629 24.92 -7.97 17.39
CA THR A 629 24.25 -6.66 17.34
C THR A 629 25.29 -5.52 17.24
N LYS A 630 26.09 -5.52 16.16
CA LYS A 630 27.14 -4.54 15.83
C LYS A 630 26.67 -3.08 15.75
N GLN A 631 25.37 -2.81 15.93
CA GLN A 631 24.76 -1.47 15.97
C GLN A 631 24.14 -1.07 17.32
N GLY A 632 24.44 -1.77 18.42
CA GLY A 632 24.13 -1.29 19.78
C GLY A 632 22.69 -1.46 20.24
N PHE A 633 22.05 -2.56 19.82
CA PHE A 633 20.74 -3.02 20.31
C PHE A 633 20.90 -4.28 21.18
N GLY A 634 19.92 -4.55 22.04
CA GLY A 634 19.82 -5.72 22.89
C GLY A 634 18.43 -5.82 23.52
N PHE A 635 18.10 -7.00 24.03
CA PHE A 635 16.83 -7.23 24.70
C PHE A 635 16.91 -6.70 26.13
N ILE A 636 15.96 -5.84 26.49
CA ILE A 636 15.92 -5.18 27.80
C ILE A 636 14.52 -5.39 28.37
N LYS A 637 14.47 -5.77 29.65
CA LYS A 637 13.23 -6.17 30.30
C LYS A 637 12.26 -4.99 30.45
N VAL A 638 10.99 -5.27 30.22
CA VAL A 638 9.90 -4.35 30.54
C VAL A 638 9.77 -4.23 32.05
N LYS A 639 9.89 -3.03 32.59
CA LYS A 639 9.67 -2.72 34.00
C LYS A 639 8.19 -2.60 34.33
N GLU A 640 7.43 -1.92 33.47
CA GLU A 640 6.02 -1.59 33.70
C GLU A 640 5.32 -1.23 32.37
N ILE A 641 4.02 -1.47 32.22
CA ILE A 641 3.23 -0.99 31.07
C ILE A 641 2.06 -0.17 31.62
N LYS A 642 2.02 1.12 31.31
CA LYS A 642 0.98 2.07 31.78
C LYS A 642 0.04 2.46 30.66
N TYR A 643 -1.26 2.27 30.86
CA TYR A 643 -2.24 2.90 29.98
C TYR A 643 -2.06 4.43 29.99
N SER A 644 -2.10 5.06 28.82
CA SER A 644 -1.66 6.44 28.61
C SER A 644 -2.70 7.34 27.94
N GLY A 645 -3.93 6.84 27.75
CA GLY A 645 -5.02 7.56 27.10
C GLY A 645 -5.12 7.31 25.59
N ARG A 646 -6.09 7.99 24.95
CA ARG A 646 -6.36 7.91 23.51
C ARG A 646 -5.68 9.09 22.82
N GLU A 647 -4.83 8.85 21.83
CA GLU A 647 -4.07 9.89 21.09
C GLU A 647 -4.05 9.61 19.58
N LYS A 648 -3.81 10.65 18.76
CA LYS A 648 -3.71 10.53 17.29
C LYS A 648 -2.47 9.74 16.85
N THR A 649 -2.68 8.80 15.92
CA THR A 649 -1.70 7.83 15.42
C THR A 649 -1.31 8.11 13.95
N TYR A 650 -0.19 7.56 13.46
CA TYR A 650 0.43 8.02 12.20
C TYR A 650 1.09 6.92 11.35
N ASP A 651 0.83 6.88 10.05
CA ASP A 651 1.24 5.81 9.13
C ASP A 651 2.66 6.01 8.56
N VAL A 652 3.68 5.34 9.11
CA VAL A 652 5.09 5.50 8.73
C VAL A 652 5.41 4.77 7.41
N LYS A 653 5.06 5.36 6.27
CA LYS A 653 5.36 4.78 4.94
C LYS A 653 6.87 4.64 4.71
N MET A 654 7.29 3.46 4.26
CA MET A 654 8.70 3.09 4.10
C MET A 654 9.12 2.94 2.63
N GLN A 655 10.43 2.93 2.37
CA GLN A 655 10.97 2.73 1.02
C GLN A 655 10.83 1.30 0.48
N SER A 656 10.61 0.32 1.36
CA SER A 656 10.34 -1.08 1.01
C SER A 656 9.16 -1.58 1.84
N PRO A 657 8.07 -2.11 1.23
CA PRO A 657 6.97 -2.74 1.95
C PRO A 657 7.42 -4.01 2.72
N GLY A 658 6.63 -4.43 3.72
CA GLY A 658 6.85 -5.71 4.44
C GLY A 658 8.05 -5.76 5.39
N ASN A 659 8.70 -4.63 5.69
CA ASN A 659 9.95 -4.59 6.45
C ASN A 659 9.89 -3.73 7.72
N ASN A 660 10.70 -4.09 8.72
CA ASN A 660 10.62 -3.51 10.06
C ASN A 660 11.21 -2.09 10.16
N PHE A 661 10.83 -1.33 11.19
CA PHE A 661 11.40 -0.02 11.53
C PHE A 661 11.66 0.18 13.02
N VAL A 662 12.39 1.26 13.37
CA VAL A 662 12.75 1.59 14.76
C VAL A 662 12.21 2.95 15.18
N ALA A 663 11.20 2.93 16.05
CA ALA A 663 10.65 4.11 16.69
C ALA A 663 11.10 4.19 18.14
N ASN A 664 11.55 5.37 18.58
CA ASN A 664 12.05 5.62 19.94
C ASN A 664 12.97 4.50 20.49
N GLY A 665 13.80 3.89 19.62
CA GLY A 665 14.74 2.84 20.01
C GLY A 665 14.23 1.39 19.96
N PHE A 666 12.94 1.13 19.71
CA PHE A 666 12.29 -0.19 19.65
C PHE A 666 12.00 -0.66 18.21
N VAL A 667 12.05 -1.97 17.90
CA VAL A 667 11.85 -2.54 16.54
C VAL A 667 10.42 -3.06 16.30
N VAL A 668 9.84 -2.81 15.11
CA VAL A 668 8.39 -2.88 14.78
C VAL A 668 8.09 -3.30 13.32
N HIS A 669 6.97 -3.99 13.03
CA HIS A 669 6.57 -4.58 11.71
C HIS A 669 5.48 -3.82 10.89
N ASN A 670 5.27 -4.23 9.62
CA ASN A 670 4.37 -3.68 8.59
C ASN A 670 3.66 -4.78 7.73
N SER A 671 2.36 -4.72 7.42
CA SER A 671 1.57 -5.85 6.85
C SER A 671 1.28 -5.81 5.31
N SER A 672 0.27 -6.56 4.82
CA SER A 672 0.09 -7.07 3.45
C SER A 672 -1.26 -6.73 2.79
N GLY A 673 -1.33 -6.73 1.45
CA GLY A 673 -2.55 -6.41 0.68
C GLY A 673 -3.64 -7.50 0.65
N MET A 674 -4.83 -7.15 0.10
CA MET A 674 -6.04 -7.99 0.08
C MET A 674 -5.80 -9.36 -0.54
N GLN A 675 -5.16 -9.42 -1.72
CA GLN A 675 -4.83 -10.68 -2.40
C GLN A 675 -3.98 -11.62 -1.53
N ALA A 676 -3.08 -11.08 -0.71
CA ALA A 676 -2.26 -11.88 0.20
C ALA A 676 -3.10 -12.43 1.37
N TYR A 677 -4.11 -11.70 1.85
CA TYR A 677 -5.07 -12.22 2.82
C TYR A 677 -6.03 -13.24 2.21
N LEU A 678 -6.44 -13.11 0.95
CA LEU A 678 -7.25 -14.13 0.26
C LEU A 678 -6.48 -15.47 0.13
N LYS A 679 -5.20 -15.45 -0.27
CA LYS A 679 -4.34 -16.65 -0.32
C LYS A 679 -4.16 -17.31 1.05
N GLN A 680 -4.12 -16.53 2.14
CA GLN A 680 -3.99 -17.04 3.51
C GLN A 680 -5.32 -17.54 4.08
N LEU A 681 -6.42 -16.82 3.84
CA LEU A 681 -7.77 -17.16 4.29
C LEU A 681 -8.27 -18.43 3.60
N LYS A 682 -7.99 -18.56 2.30
CA LYS A 682 -8.56 -19.56 1.40
C LYS A 682 -10.09 -19.63 1.57
N PRO A 683 -10.86 -18.66 1.07
CA PRO A 683 -12.31 -18.63 1.26
C PRO A 683 -12.97 -19.92 0.76
N THR A 684 -13.99 -20.37 1.49
CA THR A 684 -14.76 -21.61 1.23
C THR A 684 -16.25 -21.43 1.47
N SER A 685 -16.69 -20.29 1.99
CA SER A 685 -18.08 -19.97 2.24
C SER A 685 -18.33 -18.48 1.97
N PHE A 686 -19.59 -18.13 1.73
CA PHE A 686 -19.98 -16.75 1.46
C PHE A 686 -19.64 -15.81 2.63
N GLU A 687 -19.84 -16.27 3.87
CA GLU A 687 -19.52 -15.51 5.09
C GLU A 687 -18.03 -15.15 5.22
N ASP A 688 -17.11 -15.96 4.66
CA ASP A 688 -15.68 -15.59 4.61
C ASP A 688 -15.45 -14.31 3.79
N ILE A 689 -16.25 -14.09 2.74
CA ILE A 689 -16.16 -12.93 1.84
C ILE A 689 -16.82 -11.71 2.51
N VAL A 690 -18.00 -11.87 3.11
CA VAL A 690 -18.67 -10.81 3.91
C VAL A 690 -17.74 -10.32 5.02
N ALA A 691 -17.11 -11.24 5.75
CA ALA A 691 -16.15 -10.91 6.79
C ALA A 691 -14.90 -10.22 6.23
N MET A 692 -14.36 -10.64 5.08
CA MET A 692 -13.18 -10.00 4.49
C MET A 692 -13.46 -8.56 4.01
N VAL A 693 -14.61 -8.32 3.35
CA VAL A 693 -15.06 -6.97 2.97
C VAL A 693 -15.21 -6.07 4.21
N ALA A 694 -15.76 -6.60 5.30
CA ALA A 694 -15.87 -5.87 6.56
C ALA A 694 -14.52 -5.62 7.25
N LEU A 695 -13.59 -6.58 7.20
CA LEU A 695 -12.34 -6.56 7.95
C LEU A 695 -11.19 -5.82 7.25
N TYR A 696 -11.14 -5.79 5.91
CA TYR A 696 -10.05 -5.17 5.15
C TYR A 696 -10.17 -3.65 5.08
N ARG A 697 -10.14 -3.00 6.24
CA ARG A 697 -10.15 -1.53 6.40
C ARG A 697 -9.15 -1.10 7.48
N PRO A 698 -8.60 0.13 7.42
CA PRO A 698 -7.68 0.64 8.44
C PRO A 698 -8.33 0.61 9.85
N GLY A 699 -7.77 -0.20 10.75
CA GLY A 699 -8.42 -0.55 12.02
C GLY A 699 -8.68 -2.05 12.10
N PRO A 700 -9.80 -2.58 11.56
CA PRO A 700 -10.16 -3.99 11.67
C PRO A 700 -9.17 -4.98 11.04
N MET A 701 -8.30 -4.55 10.11
CA MET A 701 -7.27 -5.42 9.50
C MET A 701 -6.43 -6.21 10.53
N GLN A 702 -6.23 -5.67 11.73
CA GLN A 702 -5.50 -6.32 12.81
C GLN A 702 -6.12 -7.63 13.35
N PHE A 703 -7.40 -7.87 13.02
CA PHE A 703 -8.16 -9.08 13.38
C PHE A 703 -8.18 -10.13 12.27
N ILE A 704 -7.82 -9.79 11.03
CA ILE A 704 -7.75 -10.76 9.91
C ILE A 704 -6.86 -11.97 10.26
N PRO A 705 -5.67 -11.81 10.87
CA PRO A 705 -4.85 -12.97 11.25
C PRO A 705 -5.48 -13.86 12.34
N ASP A 706 -6.32 -13.30 13.21
CA ASP A 706 -7.06 -14.06 14.23
C ASP A 706 -8.23 -14.82 13.62
N PHE A 707 -8.97 -14.20 12.70
CA PHE A 707 -10.04 -14.80 11.89
C PHE A 707 -9.52 -16.00 11.06
N ILE A 708 -8.42 -15.80 10.33
CA ILE A 708 -7.75 -16.84 9.52
C ILE A 708 -7.27 -18.02 10.40
N LYS A 709 -6.74 -17.75 11.60
CA LYS A 709 -6.33 -18.81 12.54
C LYS A 709 -7.51 -19.59 13.11
N GLY A 710 -8.62 -18.92 13.41
CA GLY A 710 -9.86 -19.54 13.85
C GLY A 710 -10.41 -20.47 12.76
N LYS A 711 -10.51 -19.98 11.52
CA LYS A 711 -10.95 -20.76 10.37
C LYS A 711 -10.13 -22.05 10.16
N HIS A 712 -8.80 -21.95 10.14
CA HIS A 712 -7.92 -23.10 9.89
C HIS A 712 -7.72 -24.01 11.12
N GLY A 713 -8.53 -23.88 12.19
CA GLY A 713 -8.39 -24.67 13.42
C GLY A 713 -7.08 -24.45 14.20
N LYS A 714 -6.25 -23.49 13.79
CA LYS A 714 -4.94 -23.17 14.42
C LYS A 714 -5.08 -22.38 15.72
N LYS A 715 -6.30 -21.97 16.08
CA LYS A 715 -6.67 -21.31 17.32
C LYS A 715 -7.93 -21.97 17.84
N LYS A 716 -7.87 -22.54 19.05
CA LYS A 716 -9.06 -23.02 19.77
C LYS A 716 -9.97 -21.82 20.03
N ILE A 717 -11.23 -21.94 19.63
CA ILE A 717 -12.26 -20.91 19.86
C ILE A 717 -12.84 -21.18 21.25
N GLU A 718 -12.77 -20.19 22.13
CA GLU A 718 -13.32 -20.26 23.49
C GLU A 718 -14.27 -19.07 23.69
N TYR A 719 -15.51 -19.36 24.06
CA TYR A 719 -16.56 -18.36 24.27
C TYR A 719 -16.68 -18.04 25.78
N LEU A 720 -16.77 -16.76 26.14
CA LEU A 720 -16.95 -16.34 27.54
C LEU A 720 -18.26 -16.84 28.18
N HIS A 721 -19.25 -17.19 27.34
CA HIS A 721 -20.56 -17.68 27.77
C HIS A 721 -21.18 -18.51 26.62
N PRO A 722 -21.88 -19.63 26.89
CA PRO A 722 -22.46 -20.46 25.83
C PRO A 722 -23.38 -19.71 24.85
N LYS A 723 -24.16 -18.73 25.33
CA LYS A 723 -25.00 -17.86 24.47
C LYS A 723 -24.23 -17.04 23.41
N LEU A 724 -22.91 -16.89 23.52
CA LEU A 724 -22.09 -16.20 22.50
C LEU A 724 -21.78 -17.08 21.28
N GLU A 725 -21.79 -18.40 21.45
CA GLU A 725 -21.52 -19.35 20.38
C GLU A 725 -22.42 -19.14 19.15
N PRO A 726 -23.77 -19.13 19.24
CA PRO A 726 -24.62 -18.94 18.07
C PRO A 726 -24.43 -17.58 17.37
N ILE A 727 -23.97 -16.55 18.08
CA ILE A 727 -23.76 -15.20 17.52
C ILE A 727 -22.41 -15.10 16.79
N LEU A 728 -21.37 -15.77 17.32
CA LEU A 728 -19.98 -15.59 16.90
C LEU A 728 -19.39 -16.82 16.17
N LYS A 729 -20.16 -17.90 15.98
CA LYS A 729 -19.74 -19.12 15.26
C LYS A 729 -19.28 -18.83 13.83
N ASN A 730 -20.10 -18.11 13.06
CA ASN A 730 -19.82 -17.81 11.64
C ASN A 730 -18.63 -16.86 11.44
N THR A 731 -18.18 -16.19 12.51
CA THR A 731 -17.02 -15.28 12.51
C THR A 731 -15.85 -15.81 13.35
N TYR A 732 -15.83 -17.13 13.63
CA TYR A 732 -14.78 -17.84 14.35
C TYR A 732 -14.41 -17.22 15.72
N GLY A 733 -15.40 -16.68 16.43
CA GLY A 733 -15.23 -16.02 17.73
C GLY A 733 -14.84 -14.53 17.67
N VAL A 734 -14.72 -13.93 16.48
CA VAL A 734 -14.42 -12.50 16.30
C VAL A 734 -15.73 -11.73 16.14
N CYS A 735 -15.98 -10.69 16.95
CA CYS A 735 -17.12 -9.79 16.72
C CYS A 735 -16.76 -8.80 15.60
N ILE A 736 -17.51 -8.81 14.49
CA ILE A 736 -17.24 -7.99 13.28
C ILE A 736 -18.41 -7.04 13.01
N PHE A 737 -19.65 -7.48 13.24
CA PHE A 737 -20.85 -6.79 12.78
C PHE A 737 -21.64 -6.08 13.88
N GLN A 738 -22.22 -4.92 13.55
CA GLN A 738 -23.06 -4.12 14.46
C GLN A 738 -24.28 -4.92 14.95
N GLU A 739 -24.80 -5.79 14.10
CA GLU A 739 -25.90 -6.71 14.36
C GLU A 739 -25.53 -7.78 15.40
N GLN A 740 -24.30 -8.31 15.35
CA GLN A 740 -23.76 -9.23 16.37
C GLN A 740 -23.69 -8.55 17.73
N LEU A 741 -23.23 -7.29 17.78
CA LEU A 741 -23.22 -6.49 19.01
C LEU A 741 -24.64 -6.29 19.57
N MET A 742 -25.63 -6.02 18.70
CA MET A 742 -27.02 -5.88 19.12
C MET A 742 -27.60 -7.21 19.66
N GLN A 743 -27.30 -8.34 19.03
CA GLN A 743 -27.68 -9.68 19.53
C GLN A 743 -27.03 -10.00 20.88
N ILE A 744 -25.75 -9.64 21.08
CA ILE A 744 -25.02 -9.77 22.35
C ILE A 744 -25.75 -9.00 23.46
N ALA A 745 -26.14 -7.75 23.21
CA ALA A 745 -26.88 -6.94 24.19
C ALA A 745 -28.29 -7.51 24.49
N GLN A 746 -28.99 -8.02 23.48
CA GLN A 746 -30.30 -8.64 23.62
C GLN A 746 -30.23 -9.94 24.44
N GLN A 747 -29.39 -10.90 24.04
CA GLN A 747 -29.37 -12.25 24.65
C GLN A 747 -28.68 -12.33 26.01
N LEU A 748 -27.74 -11.42 26.29
CA LEU A 748 -26.96 -11.40 27.54
C LEU A 748 -27.50 -10.35 28.51
N ALA A 749 -27.70 -9.10 28.07
CA ALA A 749 -28.18 -8.03 28.94
C ALA A 749 -29.71 -7.87 28.94
N GLY A 750 -30.46 -8.62 28.12
CA GLY A 750 -31.92 -8.49 28.05
C GLY A 750 -32.37 -7.15 27.45
N PHE A 751 -31.50 -6.48 26.69
CA PHE A 751 -31.83 -5.20 26.07
C PHE A 751 -32.97 -5.37 25.08
N SER A 752 -33.91 -4.42 25.10
CA SER A 752 -34.78 -4.23 23.95
C SER A 752 -33.93 -3.86 22.72
N LEU A 753 -34.37 -4.25 21.52
CA LEU A 753 -33.70 -3.85 20.26
C LEU A 753 -33.53 -2.33 20.13
N SER A 754 -34.30 -1.54 20.88
CA SER A 754 -34.25 -0.07 20.95
C SER A 754 -33.02 0.37 21.73
N GLU A 755 -32.83 -0.21 22.90
CA GLU A 755 -31.66 0.06 23.74
C GLU A 755 -30.38 -0.47 23.07
N ALA A 756 -30.46 -1.56 22.30
CA ALA A 756 -29.37 -2.07 21.48
C ALA A 756 -28.96 -1.11 20.33
N ASP A 757 -29.91 -0.49 19.62
CA ASP A 757 -29.58 0.55 18.61
C ASP A 757 -29.16 1.89 19.23
N VAL A 758 -29.73 2.28 20.38
CA VAL A 758 -29.26 3.44 21.15
C VAL A 758 -27.82 3.21 21.62
N LEU A 759 -27.48 1.99 22.08
CA LEU A 759 -26.11 1.57 22.38
C LEU A 759 -25.21 1.71 21.14
N ARG A 760 -25.60 1.14 20.00
CA ARG A 760 -24.88 1.26 18.71
C ARG A 760 -24.65 2.71 18.28
N LYS A 761 -25.65 3.59 18.44
CA LYS A 761 -25.55 5.04 18.15
C LYS A 761 -24.64 5.78 19.13
N ALA A 762 -24.73 5.48 20.44
CA ALA A 762 -23.87 6.06 21.47
C ALA A 762 -22.39 5.74 21.22
N ILE A 763 -22.14 4.50 20.80
CA ILE A 763 -20.87 3.94 20.34
C ILE A 763 -20.36 4.68 19.09
N GLY A 764 -21.15 4.74 18.01
CA GLY A 764 -20.75 5.37 16.75
C GLY A 764 -20.49 6.88 16.85
N LYS A 765 -21.36 7.63 17.55
CA LYS A 765 -21.18 9.09 17.78
C LYS A 765 -20.28 9.42 18.97
N LYS A 766 -19.74 8.42 19.68
CA LYS A 766 -18.85 8.56 20.85
C LYS A 766 -19.41 9.48 21.97
N ILE A 767 -20.73 9.43 22.19
CA ILE A 767 -21.44 10.29 23.16
C ILE A 767 -21.19 9.75 24.58
N LYS A 768 -20.33 10.42 25.35
CA LYS A 768 -19.82 9.95 26.66
C LYS A 768 -20.92 9.68 27.68
N GLU A 769 -21.87 10.61 27.82
CA GLU A 769 -22.97 10.52 28.79
C GLU A 769 -23.88 9.33 28.50
N LEU A 770 -24.28 9.18 27.24
CA LEU A 770 -25.11 8.07 26.78
C LEU A 770 -24.40 6.71 26.93
N LEU A 771 -23.09 6.65 26.68
CA LEU A 771 -22.28 5.44 26.91
C LEU A 771 -22.21 5.05 28.39
N HIS A 772 -22.18 6.00 29.33
CA HIS A 772 -22.19 5.70 30.76
C HIS A 772 -23.52 5.09 31.19
N ALA A 773 -24.64 5.73 30.79
CA ALA A 773 -25.99 5.24 31.08
C ALA A 773 -26.23 3.82 30.53
N GLN A 774 -25.76 3.53 29.31
CA GLN A 774 -25.91 2.20 28.72
C GLN A 774 -25.02 1.13 29.39
N LYS A 775 -23.87 1.51 29.95
CA LYS A 775 -22.98 0.56 30.67
C LYS A 775 -23.65 -0.02 31.91
N GLU A 776 -24.27 0.84 32.71
CA GLU A 776 -24.93 0.43 33.96
C GLU A 776 -26.14 -0.46 33.67
N LYS A 777 -26.95 -0.09 32.67
CA LYS A 777 -28.02 -0.93 32.11
C LYS A 777 -27.51 -2.30 31.64
N PHE A 778 -26.41 -2.35 30.89
CA PHE A 778 -25.89 -3.61 30.35
C PHE A 778 -25.43 -4.57 31.46
N ILE A 779 -24.67 -4.07 32.44
CA ILE A 779 -24.15 -4.91 33.53
C ILE A 779 -25.29 -5.38 34.44
N SER A 780 -26.25 -4.50 34.79
CA SER A 780 -27.43 -4.89 35.58
C SER A 780 -28.31 -5.89 34.83
N GLY A 781 -28.48 -5.73 33.52
CA GLY A 781 -29.16 -6.69 32.65
C GLY A 781 -28.51 -8.06 32.61
N CYS A 782 -27.17 -8.13 32.51
CA CYS A 782 -26.43 -9.40 32.59
C CYS A 782 -26.64 -10.11 33.93
N ILE A 783 -26.55 -9.38 35.05
CA ILE A 783 -26.81 -9.94 36.39
C ILE A 783 -28.24 -10.49 36.49
N LYS A 784 -29.22 -9.75 35.96
CA LYS A 784 -30.64 -10.18 35.93
C LYS A 784 -30.87 -11.46 35.10
N ASN A 785 -30.01 -11.73 34.13
CA ASN A 785 -30.06 -12.91 33.25
C ASN A 785 -29.17 -14.08 33.71
N ASN A 786 -28.81 -14.13 35.01
CA ASN A 786 -27.92 -15.14 35.62
C ASN A 786 -26.52 -15.23 34.99
N ILE A 787 -26.02 -14.13 34.40
CA ILE A 787 -24.64 -14.03 33.91
C ILE A 787 -23.81 -13.34 35.00
N ASP A 788 -22.65 -13.91 35.33
CA ASP A 788 -21.72 -13.32 36.29
C ASP A 788 -21.42 -11.86 35.89
N LYS A 789 -21.52 -10.96 36.87
CA LYS A 789 -21.12 -9.55 36.77
C LYS A 789 -19.73 -9.40 36.15
N LYS A 790 -18.82 -10.33 36.43
CA LYS A 790 -17.47 -10.38 35.84
C LYS A 790 -17.52 -10.59 34.31
N ILE A 791 -18.29 -11.57 33.83
CA ILE A 791 -18.49 -11.81 32.39
C ILE A 791 -19.16 -10.61 31.72
N GLY A 792 -20.18 -10.02 32.37
CA GLY A 792 -20.84 -8.79 31.87
C GLY A 792 -19.88 -7.59 31.78
N GLN A 793 -18.93 -7.46 32.70
CA GLN A 793 -17.89 -6.43 32.68
C GLN A 793 -16.82 -6.70 31.60
N GLU A 794 -16.38 -7.95 31.43
CA GLU A 794 -15.44 -8.35 30.37
C GLU A 794 -16.03 -8.12 28.97
N LEU A 795 -17.30 -8.50 28.76
CA LEU A 795 -18.03 -8.22 27.52
C LEU A 795 -18.12 -6.72 27.21
N TRP A 796 -18.43 -5.88 28.20
CA TRP A 796 -18.46 -4.42 27.98
C TRP A 796 -17.11 -3.86 27.55
N GLN A 797 -15.99 -4.47 27.95
CA GLN A 797 -14.66 -4.06 27.49
C GLN A 797 -14.42 -4.39 26.01
N TRP A 798 -15.09 -5.40 25.43
CA TRP A 798 -15.03 -5.68 23.99
C TRP A 798 -15.84 -4.65 23.17
N ILE A 799 -16.93 -4.14 23.73
CA ILE A 799 -17.86 -3.21 23.07
C ILE A 799 -17.21 -1.83 22.81
N LEU A 800 -16.32 -1.37 23.70
CA LEU A 800 -15.73 -0.03 23.61
C LEU A 800 -14.72 0.15 22.45
N PRO A 801 -13.80 -0.79 22.14
CA PRO A 801 -12.99 -0.75 20.92
C PRO A 801 -13.81 -1.00 19.65
N PHE A 802 -14.84 -1.86 19.73
CA PHE A 802 -15.70 -2.20 18.59
C PHE A 802 -16.34 -0.98 17.91
N ALA A 803 -16.55 0.10 18.67
CA ALA A 803 -16.99 1.40 18.20
C ALA A 803 -16.23 1.97 16.99
N GLU A 804 -14.95 1.60 16.83
CA GLU A 804 -14.07 2.20 15.81
C GLU A 804 -13.93 1.34 14.55
N TYR A 805 -14.47 0.12 14.54
CA TYR A 805 -14.31 -0.81 13.42
C TYR A 805 -15.55 -1.62 13.04
N GLY A 806 -16.54 -1.73 13.93
CA GLY A 806 -17.75 -2.52 13.74
C GLY A 806 -18.55 -2.12 12.49
N PHE A 807 -18.84 -3.09 11.64
CA PHE A 807 -19.44 -2.85 10.32
C PHE A 807 -20.90 -3.28 10.26
N ASN A 808 -21.67 -2.73 9.32
CA ASN A 808 -23.05 -3.15 9.09
C ASN A 808 -23.03 -4.45 8.25
N ARG A 809 -23.61 -5.55 8.75
CA ARG A 809 -23.65 -6.85 8.07
C ARG A 809 -24.48 -6.77 6.80
N ALA A 810 -25.62 -6.09 6.79
CA ALA A 810 -26.47 -5.99 5.60
C ALA A 810 -25.72 -5.34 4.41
N HIS A 811 -25.02 -4.23 4.66
CA HIS A 811 -24.19 -3.54 3.67
C HIS A 811 -23.00 -4.41 3.21
N ALA A 812 -22.32 -5.09 4.15
CA ALA A 812 -21.25 -6.04 3.79
C ALA A 812 -21.77 -7.21 2.94
N THR A 813 -22.98 -7.68 3.23
CA THR A 813 -23.62 -8.83 2.58
C THR A 813 -23.99 -8.49 1.14
N ALA A 814 -24.58 -7.33 0.88
CA ALA A 814 -24.84 -6.83 -0.47
C ALA A 814 -23.53 -6.74 -1.29
N TYR A 815 -22.55 -5.98 -0.81
CA TYR A 815 -21.30 -5.77 -1.54
C TYR A 815 -20.48 -7.07 -1.74
N ALA A 816 -20.58 -8.02 -0.81
CA ALA A 816 -20.02 -9.37 -0.98
C ALA A 816 -20.80 -10.22 -2.01
N THR A 817 -22.10 -10.00 -2.19
CA THR A 817 -22.91 -10.67 -3.22
C THR A 817 -22.49 -10.17 -4.60
N ILE A 818 -22.36 -8.86 -4.81
CA ILE A 818 -21.77 -8.29 -6.05
C ILE A 818 -20.34 -8.77 -6.29
N ALA A 819 -19.52 -8.92 -5.23
CA ALA A 819 -18.18 -9.51 -5.35
C ALA A 819 -18.22 -10.99 -5.80
N CYS A 820 -19.19 -11.78 -5.32
CA CYS A 820 -19.40 -13.16 -5.76
C CYS A 820 -19.93 -13.22 -7.20
N GLN A 821 -20.89 -12.38 -7.58
CA GLN A 821 -21.45 -12.31 -8.93
C GLN A 821 -20.39 -11.92 -9.96
N THR A 822 -19.59 -10.88 -9.68
CA THR A 822 -18.46 -10.49 -10.56
C THR A 822 -17.41 -11.60 -10.65
N ALA A 823 -17.09 -12.30 -9.56
CA ALA A 823 -16.20 -13.45 -9.58
C ALA A 823 -16.79 -14.66 -10.33
N TYR A 824 -18.11 -14.89 -10.27
CA TYR A 824 -18.83 -15.92 -11.02
C TYR A 824 -18.79 -15.65 -12.53
N LEU A 825 -19.11 -14.42 -12.94
CA LEU A 825 -19.01 -14.01 -14.34
C LEU A 825 -17.56 -14.14 -14.86
N LYS A 826 -16.55 -13.70 -14.09
CA LYS A 826 -15.13 -13.92 -14.43
C LYS A 826 -14.76 -15.41 -14.54
N THR A 827 -15.42 -16.30 -13.79
CA THR A 827 -15.11 -17.74 -13.75
C THR A 827 -15.76 -18.52 -14.90
N HIS A 828 -17.02 -18.23 -15.24
CA HIS A 828 -17.79 -19.01 -16.23
C HIS A 828 -17.93 -18.32 -17.60
N TYR A 829 -17.89 -16.99 -17.65
CA TYR A 829 -17.96 -16.19 -18.89
C TYR A 829 -16.79 -15.19 -18.96
N PRO A 830 -15.54 -15.69 -18.92
CA PRO A 830 -14.35 -14.86 -18.75
C PRO A 830 -14.15 -13.86 -19.90
N VAL A 831 -14.51 -14.21 -21.13
CA VAL A 831 -14.30 -13.38 -22.32
C VAL A 831 -15.28 -12.20 -22.33
N GLU A 832 -16.54 -12.47 -22.04
CA GLU A 832 -17.64 -11.50 -21.95
C GLU A 832 -17.43 -10.55 -20.77
N PHE A 833 -17.07 -11.09 -19.60
CA PHE A 833 -16.79 -10.31 -18.40
C PHE A 833 -15.59 -9.39 -18.59
N MET A 834 -14.47 -9.90 -19.12
CA MET A 834 -13.29 -9.06 -19.38
C MET A 834 -13.56 -8.00 -20.47
N ALA A 835 -14.38 -8.29 -21.48
CA ALA A 835 -14.80 -7.29 -22.48
C ALA A 835 -15.71 -6.20 -21.89
N ALA A 836 -16.59 -6.54 -20.95
CA ALA A 836 -17.40 -5.57 -20.20
C ALA A 836 -16.53 -4.70 -19.27
N LEU A 837 -15.59 -5.32 -18.54
CA LEU A 837 -14.66 -4.64 -17.65
C LEU A 837 -13.73 -3.66 -18.40
N LEU A 838 -13.15 -4.09 -19.53
CA LEU A 838 -12.38 -3.23 -20.45
C LEU A 838 -13.23 -2.08 -21.02
N THR A 839 -14.53 -2.31 -21.25
CA THR A 839 -15.47 -1.28 -21.72
C THR A 839 -15.76 -0.22 -20.64
N SER A 840 -15.90 -0.63 -19.38
CA SER A 840 -16.13 0.29 -18.26
C SER A 840 -14.89 1.16 -17.96
N GLU A 841 -13.69 0.57 -18.03
CA GLU A 841 -12.42 1.28 -17.76
C GLU A 841 -11.79 1.90 -19.01
N LYS A 842 -12.54 2.05 -20.12
CA LYS A 842 -12.03 2.56 -21.41
C LYS A 842 -11.39 3.95 -21.38
N ALA A 843 -11.59 4.72 -20.30
CA ALA A 843 -11.01 6.04 -20.10
C ALA A 843 -9.64 6.01 -19.39
N ASP A 844 -9.28 4.91 -18.73
CA ASP A 844 -8.01 4.76 -18.00
C ASP A 844 -7.09 3.80 -18.74
N ILE A 845 -6.14 4.38 -19.48
CA ILE A 845 -5.18 3.67 -20.33
C ILE A 845 -4.24 2.77 -19.50
N GLU A 846 -3.84 3.19 -18.30
CA GLU A 846 -2.99 2.38 -17.41
C GLU A 846 -3.76 1.16 -16.91
N ARG A 847 -5.03 1.35 -16.56
CA ARG A 847 -5.94 0.28 -16.13
C ARG A 847 -6.21 -0.73 -17.25
N ILE A 848 -6.48 -0.27 -18.48
CA ILE A 848 -6.63 -1.14 -19.66
C ILE A 848 -5.40 -2.03 -19.84
N ALA A 849 -4.18 -1.49 -19.72
CA ALA A 849 -2.95 -2.26 -19.86
C ALA A 849 -2.81 -3.37 -18.79
N VAL A 850 -3.26 -3.12 -17.55
CA VAL A 850 -3.33 -4.16 -16.49
C VAL A 850 -4.35 -5.24 -16.84
N LEU A 851 -5.55 -4.85 -17.28
CA LEU A 851 -6.63 -5.77 -17.64
C LEU A 851 -6.27 -6.65 -18.85
N ILE A 852 -5.60 -6.11 -19.87
CA ILE A 852 -5.16 -6.90 -21.03
C ILE A 852 -4.03 -7.87 -20.65
N LYS A 853 -3.16 -7.52 -19.70
CA LYS A 853 -2.19 -8.48 -19.13
C LYS A 853 -2.88 -9.62 -18.38
N GLU A 854 -3.99 -9.34 -17.70
CA GLU A 854 -4.84 -10.38 -17.08
C GLU A 854 -5.53 -11.25 -18.15
N CYS A 855 -6.11 -10.65 -19.21
CA CYS A 855 -6.65 -11.40 -20.36
C CYS A 855 -5.62 -12.38 -20.93
N LYS A 856 -4.38 -11.93 -21.19
CA LYS A 856 -3.30 -12.79 -21.70
C LYS A 856 -2.99 -13.97 -20.76
N LYS A 857 -2.98 -13.76 -19.43
CA LYS A 857 -2.82 -14.85 -18.44
C LYS A 857 -4.00 -15.84 -18.43
N MET A 858 -5.20 -15.36 -18.73
CA MET A 858 -6.41 -16.17 -18.84
C MET A 858 -6.55 -16.88 -20.20
N GLY A 859 -5.59 -16.72 -21.12
CA GLY A 859 -5.65 -17.29 -22.47
C GLY A 859 -6.60 -16.55 -23.44
N ILE A 860 -6.96 -15.31 -23.12
CA ILE A 860 -7.85 -14.47 -23.92
C ILE A 860 -7.01 -13.48 -24.75
N HIS A 861 -7.12 -13.56 -26.07
CA HIS A 861 -6.36 -12.70 -26.97
C HIS A 861 -7.11 -11.40 -27.26
N VAL A 862 -6.48 -10.25 -26.99
CA VAL A 862 -7.06 -8.94 -27.34
C VAL A 862 -6.47 -8.49 -28.67
N LEU A 863 -7.32 -8.41 -29.68
CA LEU A 863 -6.98 -8.10 -31.07
C LEU A 863 -6.98 -6.57 -31.31
N PRO A 864 -6.13 -6.05 -32.24
CA PRO A 864 -6.08 -4.63 -32.58
C PRO A 864 -7.41 -4.08 -33.10
N PRO A 865 -7.64 -2.76 -33.00
CA PRO A 865 -8.82 -2.12 -33.56
C PRO A 865 -8.79 -2.20 -35.09
N ASP A 866 -9.96 -2.28 -35.71
CA ASP A 866 -10.12 -2.49 -37.16
C ASP A 866 -11.37 -1.74 -37.65
N VAL A 867 -11.28 -1.00 -38.76
CA VAL A 867 -12.38 -0.16 -39.26
C VAL A 867 -13.61 -0.96 -39.67
N ASN A 868 -13.44 -2.23 -40.08
CA ASN A 868 -14.50 -3.10 -40.58
C ASN A 868 -15.07 -4.03 -39.49
N GLU A 869 -14.28 -4.41 -38.49
CA GLU A 869 -14.72 -5.29 -37.40
C GLU A 869 -15.00 -4.59 -36.07
N SER A 870 -14.23 -3.56 -35.68
CA SER A 870 -14.39 -2.95 -34.35
C SER A 870 -15.72 -2.22 -34.19
N PHE A 871 -16.24 -2.25 -32.98
CA PHE A 871 -17.41 -1.47 -32.56
C PHE A 871 -17.01 -0.31 -31.64
N ARG A 872 -18.02 0.41 -31.15
CA ARG A 872 -17.88 1.57 -30.25
C ARG A 872 -17.07 1.25 -29.00
N ASN A 873 -17.39 0.11 -28.37
CA ASN A 873 -16.76 -0.42 -27.16
C ASN A 873 -16.00 -1.73 -27.49
N PHE A 874 -15.27 -2.29 -26.52
CA PHE A 874 -14.66 -3.62 -26.69
C PHE A 874 -15.73 -4.66 -27.01
N SER A 875 -15.44 -5.57 -27.93
CA SER A 875 -16.40 -6.55 -28.46
C SER A 875 -15.80 -7.96 -28.40
N VAL A 876 -16.65 -8.96 -28.19
CA VAL A 876 -16.23 -10.37 -28.17
C VAL A 876 -16.40 -10.92 -29.58
N VAL A 877 -15.43 -11.68 -30.08
CA VAL A 877 -15.57 -12.42 -31.33
C VAL A 877 -16.34 -13.71 -31.01
N PRO A 878 -17.54 -13.95 -31.58
CA PRO A 878 -18.35 -15.12 -31.24
C PRO A 878 -17.59 -16.44 -31.49
N ASN A 879 -17.74 -17.39 -30.57
CA ASN A 879 -17.10 -18.70 -30.60
C ASN A 879 -15.55 -18.71 -30.59
N GLU A 880 -14.91 -17.56 -30.33
CA GLU A 880 -13.45 -17.47 -30.17
C GLU A 880 -13.09 -16.84 -28.82
N ASN A 881 -11.98 -17.26 -28.21
CA ASN A 881 -11.42 -16.64 -27.00
C ASN A 881 -10.69 -15.32 -27.33
N LYS A 882 -11.35 -14.43 -28.08
CA LYS A 882 -10.79 -13.19 -28.62
C LYS A 882 -11.69 -11.99 -28.35
N ILE A 883 -11.07 -10.88 -27.95
CA ILE A 883 -11.73 -9.59 -27.73
C ILE A 883 -11.18 -8.59 -28.74
N ARG A 884 -12.04 -7.97 -29.56
CA ARG A 884 -11.68 -6.92 -30.51
C ARG A 884 -11.70 -5.54 -29.83
N PHE A 885 -10.63 -4.76 -30.00
CA PHE A 885 -10.47 -3.44 -29.38
C PHE A 885 -11.58 -2.47 -29.83
N GLY A 886 -12.10 -1.66 -28.90
CA GLY A 886 -13.16 -0.68 -29.18
C GLY A 886 -12.61 0.65 -29.67
N LEU A 887 -13.25 1.26 -30.68
CA LEU A 887 -12.76 2.50 -31.30
C LEU A 887 -12.74 3.71 -30.34
N LEU A 888 -13.61 3.75 -29.31
CA LEU A 888 -13.59 4.82 -28.29
C LEU A 888 -12.48 4.69 -27.22
N ALA A 889 -11.79 3.54 -27.15
CA ALA A 889 -10.65 3.40 -26.24
C ALA A 889 -9.35 3.99 -26.86
N ILE A 890 -9.40 4.47 -28.10
CA ILE A 890 -8.28 5.10 -28.81
C ILE A 890 -8.18 6.57 -28.40
N LYS A 891 -7.02 6.98 -27.88
CA LYS A 891 -6.74 8.36 -27.47
C LYS A 891 -6.96 9.36 -28.63
N ASN A 892 -7.61 10.48 -28.34
CA ASN A 892 -8.02 11.53 -29.30
C ASN A 892 -9.13 11.15 -30.32
N VAL A 893 -9.80 10.01 -30.19
CA VAL A 893 -10.96 9.64 -31.01
C VAL A 893 -12.26 10.01 -30.29
N GLY A 894 -13.19 10.68 -30.98
CA GLY A 894 -14.45 11.17 -30.42
C GLY A 894 -15.67 10.33 -30.81
N GLU A 895 -16.72 10.39 -29.98
CA GLU A 895 -17.96 9.60 -30.15
C GLU A 895 -18.60 9.76 -31.53
N ASN A 896 -18.82 11.01 -31.95
CA ASN A 896 -19.48 11.34 -33.22
C ASN A 896 -18.74 10.83 -34.48
N ILE A 897 -17.42 10.58 -34.39
CA ILE A 897 -16.64 9.98 -35.49
C ILE A 897 -16.90 8.47 -35.52
N VAL A 898 -16.83 7.81 -34.36
CA VAL A 898 -17.01 6.37 -34.24
C VAL A 898 -18.44 5.95 -34.61
N GLU A 899 -19.44 6.73 -34.21
CA GLU A 899 -20.84 6.47 -34.57
C GLU A 899 -21.10 6.68 -36.07
N ALA A 900 -20.48 7.69 -36.70
CA ALA A 900 -20.53 7.86 -38.15
C ALA A 900 -19.89 6.65 -38.87
N ILE A 901 -18.71 6.19 -38.45
CA ILE A 901 -18.02 5.02 -39.03
C ILE A 901 -18.88 3.76 -38.93
N ILE A 902 -19.49 3.51 -37.77
CA ILE A 902 -20.30 2.30 -37.54
C ILE A 902 -21.65 2.37 -38.27
N THR A 903 -22.27 3.54 -38.34
CA THR A 903 -23.57 3.72 -39.02
C THR A 903 -23.40 3.55 -40.53
N GLU A 904 -22.40 4.21 -41.11
CA GLU A 904 -22.05 4.08 -42.53
C GLU A 904 -21.75 2.62 -42.90
N ARG A 905 -20.92 1.94 -42.09
CA ARG A 905 -20.58 0.52 -42.29
C ARG A 905 -21.79 -0.41 -42.22
N LYS A 906 -22.81 -0.06 -41.42
CA LYS A 906 -24.06 -0.83 -41.32
C LYS A 906 -24.98 -0.63 -42.52
N ASN A 907 -24.98 0.57 -43.10
CA ASN A 907 -25.84 0.90 -44.24
C ASN A 907 -25.25 0.37 -45.55
N ASP A 908 -23.97 0.67 -45.82
CA ASP A 908 -23.34 0.48 -47.13
C ASP A 908 -22.23 -0.59 -47.13
N GLY A 909 -22.10 -1.34 -46.03
CA GLY A 909 -21.19 -2.47 -45.88
C GLY A 909 -19.74 -2.09 -45.52
N PRO A 910 -18.80 -3.07 -45.55
CA PRO A 910 -17.42 -2.83 -45.18
C PRO A 910 -16.68 -1.91 -46.17
N PHE A 911 -15.80 -1.07 -45.64
CA PHE A 911 -14.93 -0.19 -46.42
C PHE A 911 -13.89 -1.03 -47.17
N LYS A 912 -13.75 -0.76 -48.47
CA LYS A 912 -12.85 -1.51 -49.38
C LYS A 912 -11.48 -0.86 -49.57
N SER A 913 -11.37 0.45 -49.37
CA SER A 913 -10.13 1.21 -49.53
C SER A 913 -10.17 2.52 -48.74
N MET A 914 -9.04 3.22 -48.62
CA MET A 914 -9.03 4.52 -47.97
C MET A 914 -9.88 5.57 -48.73
N HIS A 915 -9.92 5.51 -50.07
CA HIS A 915 -10.78 6.38 -50.87
C HIS A 915 -12.26 6.12 -50.58
N ASP A 916 -12.65 4.86 -50.44
CA ASP A 916 -14.01 4.42 -50.10
C ASP A 916 -14.41 4.85 -48.67
N PHE A 917 -13.49 4.84 -47.71
CA PHE A 917 -13.71 5.42 -46.38
C PHE A 917 -13.89 6.95 -46.44
N VAL A 918 -13.04 7.64 -47.19
CA VAL A 918 -13.01 9.11 -47.27
C VAL A 918 -14.22 9.70 -47.99
N SER A 919 -14.73 9.03 -49.04
CA SER A 919 -15.91 9.47 -49.79
C SER A 919 -17.21 9.27 -49.01
N ARG A 920 -17.29 8.21 -48.21
CA ARG A 920 -18.46 7.85 -47.40
C ARG A 920 -18.56 8.60 -46.08
N ILE A 921 -17.46 8.80 -45.36
CA ILE A 921 -17.49 9.44 -44.03
C ILE A 921 -17.67 10.96 -44.13
N GLN A 922 -18.92 11.40 -44.07
CA GLN A 922 -19.31 12.82 -44.17
C GLN A 922 -19.27 13.59 -42.83
N SER A 923 -18.78 13.00 -41.73
CA SER A 923 -18.82 13.64 -40.40
C SER A 923 -18.05 14.96 -40.35
N LYS A 924 -18.66 16.04 -39.81
CA LYS A 924 -17.97 17.34 -39.57
C LYS A 924 -16.85 17.25 -38.53
N THR A 925 -16.74 16.13 -37.80
CA THR A 925 -15.82 15.97 -36.67
C THR A 925 -14.51 15.23 -37.00
N LEU A 926 -14.38 14.66 -38.20
CA LEU A 926 -13.12 14.04 -38.65
C LEU A 926 -12.05 15.13 -38.83
N ASN A 927 -11.13 15.18 -37.88
CA ASN A 927 -10.05 16.17 -37.81
C ASN A 927 -8.68 15.47 -37.92
N LYS A 928 -7.63 16.25 -38.23
CA LYS A 928 -6.25 15.78 -38.38
C LYS A 928 -5.79 14.87 -37.24
N LYS A 929 -6.03 15.26 -35.98
CA LYS A 929 -5.57 14.52 -34.81
C LYS A 929 -6.30 13.19 -34.60
N SER A 930 -7.61 13.16 -34.85
CA SER A 930 -8.40 11.93 -34.75
C SER A 930 -8.07 10.95 -35.88
N LEU A 931 -7.92 11.43 -37.13
CA LEU A 931 -7.49 10.58 -38.24
C LEU A 931 -6.08 10.02 -38.03
N GLU A 932 -5.13 10.87 -37.61
CA GLU A 932 -3.77 10.46 -37.24
C GLU A 932 -3.78 9.38 -36.16
N SER A 933 -4.63 9.54 -35.12
CA SER A 933 -4.75 8.56 -34.04
C SER A 933 -5.34 7.22 -34.53
N LEU A 934 -6.33 7.24 -35.44
CA LEU A 934 -6.89 6.02 -36.04
C LEU A 934 -5.86 5.27 -36.90
N ILE A 935 -5.09 5.98 -37.73
CA ILE A 935 -4.03 5.37 -38.55
C ILE A 935 -2.93 4.78 -37.66
N LYS A 936 -2.39 5.56 -36.72
CA LYS A 936 -1.29 5.13 -35.84
C LYS A 936 -1.67 3.95 -34.93
N SER A 937 -2.93 3.79 -34.58
CA SER A 937 -3.44 2.68 -33.76
C SER A 937 -3.81 1.41 -34.54
N GLY A 938 -3.66 1.40 -35.87
CA GLY A 938 -3.84 0.22 -36.70
C GLY A 938 -5.24 -0.01 -37.27
N VAL A 939 -6.16 0.96 -37.11
CA VAL A 939 -7.56 0.84 -37.54
C VAL A 939 -7.70 0.55 -39.05
N PHE A 940 -6.73 0.98 -39.85
CA PHE A 940 -6.74 0.85 -41.30
C PHE A 940 -5.73 -0.18 -41.86
N ASP A 941 -5.08 -1.00 -41.01
CA ASP A 941 -3.98 -1.90 -41.42
C ASP A 941 -4.35 -2.93 -42.50
N LYS A 942 -5.65 -3.25 -42.65
CA LYS A 942 -6.15 -4.12 -43.73
C LYS A 942 -6.41 -3.40 -45.06
N LEU A 943 -6.48 -2.07 -45.06
CA LEU A 943 -6.75 -1.28 -46.26
C LEU A 943 -5.45 -0.83 -46.92
N GLU A 944 -4.56 -0.21 -46.16
CA GLU A 944 -3.33 0.41 -46.64
C GLU A 944 -2.28 0.50 -45.51
N GLU A 945 -1.01 0.70 -45.89
CA GLU A 945 0.09 0.79 -44.92
C GLU A 945 0.06 2.11 -44.12
N ARG A 946 0.31 2.03 -42.79
CA ARG A 946 0.22 3.18 -41.87
C ARG A 946 1.04 4.39 -42.33
N ASN A 947 2.27 4.21 -42.82
CA ASN A 947 3.12 5.36 -43.18
C ASN A 947 2.65 6.04 -44.48
N THR A 948 2.20 5.27 -45.45
CA THR A 948 1.56 5.80 -46.68
C THR A 948 0.32 6.62 -46.33
N LEU A 949 -0.51 6.17 -45.39
CA LEU A 949 -1.66 6.94 -44.90
C LEU A 949 -1.26 8.21 -44.12
N LEU A 950 -0.18 8.19 -43.34
CA LEU A 950 0.31 9.37 -42.61
C LEU A 950 0.97 10.41 -43.53
N HIS A 951 1.71 9.98 -44.55
CA HIS A 951 2.33 10.88 -45.52
C HIS A 951 1.27 11.65 -46.34
N ASN A 952 0.18 10.99 -46.72
CA ASN A 952 -0.92 11.58 -47.49
C ASN A 952 -2.04 12.14 -46.59
N LEU A 953 -1.81 12.35 -45.29
CA LEU A 953 -2.87 12.67 -44.33
C LEU A 953 -3.55 14.02 -44.61
N GLU A 954 -2.82 14.99 -45.16
CA GLU A 954 -3.40 16.29 -45.54
C GLU A 954 -4.22 16.17 -46.83
N ASP A 955 -3.66 15.55 -47.88
CA ASP A 955 -4.35 15.20 -49.13
C ASP A 955 -5.66 14.42 -48.87
N ILE A 956 -5.65 13.47 -47.93
CA ILE A 956 -6.83 12.70 -47.48
C ILE A 956 -7.94 13.62 -46.92
N LEU A 957 -7.56 14.58 -46.07
CA LEU A 957 -8.51 15.50 -45.43
C LEU A 957 -9.01 16.57 -46.38
N GLU A 958 -8.20 16.98 -47.35
CA GLU A 958 -8.59 17.88 -48.43
C GLU A 958 -9.61 17.20 -49.35
N ALA A 959 -9.33 15.97 -49.81
CA ALA A 959 -10.28 15.17 -50.60
C ALA A 959 -11.63 14.97 -49.88
N ASN A 960 -11.63 14.71 -48.55
CA ASN A 960 -12.87 14.63 -47.77
C ASN A 960 -13.68 15.94 -47.82
N ARG A 961 -13.00 17.09 -47.73
CA ARG A 961 -13.63 18.42 -47.78
C ARG A 961 -14.16 18.74 -49.18
N GLU A 962 -13.40 18.45 -50.24
CA GLU A 962 -13.83 18.64 -51.62
C GLU A 962 -15.08 17.82 -51.96
N ILE A 963 -15.06 16.51 -51.69
CA ILE A 963 -16.20 15.61 -51.92
C ILE A 963 -17.44 16.14 -51.19
N LYS A 964 -17.26 16.59 -49.94
CA LYS A 964 -18.33 17.15 -49.11
C LYS A 964 -18.85 18.50 -49.61
N GLN A 965 -18.00 19.37 -50.15
CA GLN A 965 -18.44 20.62 -50.76
C GLN A 965 -19.24 20.35 -52.05
N ASN A 966 -18.75 19.44 -52.89
CA ASN A 966 -19.41 19.05 -54.14
C ASN A 966 -20.81 18.45 -53.88
N LEU A 967 -20.95 17.60 -52.86
CA LEU A 967 -22.24 17.04 -52.44
C LEU A 967 -23.21 18.11 -51.90
N ASN A 968 -22.75 19.03 -51.04
CA ASN A 968 -23.61 20.06 -50.45
C ASN A 968 -24.03 21.16 -51.44
N ASN A 969 -23.18 21.49 -52.42
CA ASN A 969 -23.45 22.57 -53.36
C ASN A 969 -24.43 22.16 -54.49
N GLY A 970 -24.77 20.87 -54.62
CA GLY A 970 -25.64 20.35 -55.68
C GLY A 970 -25.10 20.57 -57.10
N GLN A 971 -23.85 21.02 -57.21
CA GLN A 971 -23.26 21.48 -58.45
C GLN A 971 -22.72 20.27 -59.20
N LYS A 972 -23.53 19.76 -60.14
CA LYS A 972 -23.02 18.86 -61.18
C LYS A 972 -21.82 19.53 -61.83
N SER A 973 -20.68 18.84 -61.84
CA SER A 973 -19.47 19.35 -62.46
C SER A 973 -19.75 19.63 -63.94
N LEU A 974 -19.34 20.80 -64.43
CA LEU A 974 -19.51 21.26 -65.83
C LEU A 974 -18.86 20.34 -66.88
N PHE A 975 -18.16 19.28 -66.44
CA PHE A 975 -17.34 18.39 -67.26
C PHE A 975 -17.70 16.89 -67.10
N GLU A 976 -18.92 16.58 -66.67
CA GLU A 976 -19.42 15.19 -66.45
C GLU A 976 -19.22 14.25 -67.68
N ASN A 977 -19.13 14.80 -68.90
CA ASN A 977 -18.89 14.05 -70.15
C ASN A 977 -17.42 13.92 -70.57
N CYS A 978 -16.45 14.45 -69.82
CA CYS A 978 -15.03 14.25 -70.10
C CYS A 978 -14.52 12.98 -69.40
N SER A 979 -14.24 11.93 -70.18
CA SER A 979 -13.66 10.65 -69.72
C SER A 979 -12.28 10.75 -69.05
N SER A 980 -11.70 11.95 -69.00
CA SER A 980 -10.48 12.29 -68.25
C SER A 980 -10.74 12.70 -66.79
N PHE A 981 -11.98 13.11 -66.44
CA PHE A 981 -12.43 13.32 -65.06
C PHE A 981 -13.13 12.06 -64.54
N ASN A 982 -12.37 10.98 -64.41
CA ASN A 982 -12.70 10.02 -63.34
C ASN A 982 -12.81 10.82 -62.03
N HIS A 983 -13.81 10.51 -61.19
CA HIS A 983 -13.86 10.99 -59.79
C HIS A 983 -12.45 11.01 -59.23
N SER A 984 -12.03 12.10 -58.57
CA SER A 984 -10.65 12.31 -58.12
C SER A 984 -10.20 11.16 -57.21
N VAL A 985 -9.69 10.10 -57.84
CA VAL A 985 -9.27 8.88 -57.16
C VAL A 985 -8.11 9.31 -56.31
N LEU A 986 -8.27 9.18 -54.99
CA LEU A 986 -7.25 9.53 -54.02
C LEU A 986 -6.02 8.63 -54.27
N ARG A 987 -5.08 9.13 -55.08
CA ARG A 987 -3.83 8.45 -55.40
C ARG A 987 -2.84 8.71 -54.29
N LEU A 988 -2.82 7.80 -53.31
CA LEU A 988 -1.85 7.82 -52.23
C LEU A 988 -0.44 7.72 -52.81
N LYS A 989 0.42 8.70 -52.50
CA LYS A 989 1.86 8.64 -52.78
C LYS A 989 2.47 7.58 -51.86
N THR A 990 3.06 6.53 -52.43
CA THR A 990 3.72 5.48 -51.66
C THR A 990 4.87 6.06 -50.82
N ALA A 991 4.82 5.83 -49.51
CA ALA A 991 5.93 6.13 -48.60
C ALA A 991 6.84 4.90 -48.41
N GLN A 992 8.00 5.08 -47.77
CA GLN A 992 8.77 3.95 -47.26
C GLN A 992 8.03 3.29 -46.09
N SER A 993 8.13 1.96 -45.97
CA SER A 993 7.48 1.25 -44.86
C SER A 993 8.12 1.60 -43.51
N ILE A 994 7.30 1.78 -42.47
CA ILE A 994 7.81 2.18 -41.15
C ILE A 994 8.52 1.05 -40.39
N SER A 995 9.45 1.41 -39.51
CA SER A 995 10.03 0.46 -38.56
C SER A 995 8.98 -0.08 -37.58
N LEU A 996 9.07 -1.38 -37.26
CA LEU A 996 8.18 -2.01 -36.29
C LEU A 996 8.30 -1.37 -34.89
N SER A 997 9.50 -0.88 -34.54
CA SER A 997 9.76 -0.17 -33.29
C SER A 997 8.92 1.10 -33.15
N GLU A 998 8.83 1.93 -34.19
CA GLU A 998 8.02 3.15 -34.18
C GLU A 998 6.51 2.84 -34.15
N GLN A 999 6.07 1.85 -34.93
CA GLN A 999 4.68 1.36 -34.91
C GLN A 999 4.24 0.96 -33.49
N LEU A 1000 5.08 0.19 -32.78
CA LEU A 1000 4.79 -0.27 -31.42
C LEU A 1000 4.86 0.86 -30.38
N ASN A 1001 5.73 1.86 -30.57
CA ASN A 1001 5.73 3.05 -29.72
C ASN A 1001 4.43 3.87 -29.86
N TRP A 1002 3.87 3.99 -31.07
CA TRP A 1002 2.57 4.64 -31.28
C TRP A 1002 1.41 3.89 -30.62
N GLU A 1003 1.39 2.55 -30.71
CA GLU A 1003 0.39 1.73 -30.02
C GLU A 1003 0.46 1.92 -28.50
N LYS A 1004 1.67 1.96 -27.93
CA LYS A 1004 1.86 2.26 -26.51
C LYS A 1004 1.37 3.66 -26.12
N GLU A 1005 1.51 4.67 -26.98
CA GLU A 1005 1.05 6.04 -26.69
C GLU A 1005 -0.48 6.22 -26.80
N LEU A 1006 -1.11 5.56 -27.79
CA LEU A 1006 -2.51 5.77 -28.17
C LEU A 1006 -3.47 4.72 -27.62
N LEU A 1007 -3.00 3.49 -27.42
CA LEU A 1007 -3.76 2.36 -26.88
C LEU A 1007 -3.32 1.99 -25.45
N GLY A 1008 -2.08 2.32 -25.06
CA GLY A 1008 -1.50 2.04 -23.75
C GLY A 1008 -0.60 0.80 -23.68
N LEU A 1009 -0.52 0.03 -24.76
CA LEU A 1009 0.19 -1.24 -24.83
C LEU A 1009 0.61 -1.57 -26.26
N TYR A 1010 1.50 -2.55 -26.39
CA TYR A 1010 1.85 -3.18 -27.67
C TYR A 1010 0.78 -4.19 -28.07
N VAL A 1011 0.20 -4.04 -29.27
CA VAL A 1011 -0.95 -4.83 -29.73
C VAL A 1011 -0.63 -5.66 -30.98
N SER A 1012 0.09 -5.11 -31.95
CA SER A 1012 0.44 -5.82 -33.20
C SER A 1012 1.42 -6.97 -33.00
N SER A 1013 2.43 -6.77 -32.15
CA SER A 1013 3.43 -7.77 -31.77
C SER A 1013 4.10 -7.35 -30.45
N HIS A 1014 4.90 -8.24 -29.84
CA HIS A 1014 5.85 -7.76 -28.83
C HIS A 1014 7.08 -7.16 -29.54
N PRO A 1015 7.70 -6.07 -29.05
CA PRO A 1015 8.90 -5.49 -29.66
C PRO A 1015 10.08 -6.44 -29.89
N LEU A 1016 10.07 -7.62 -29.25
CA LEU A 1016 11.11 -8.64 -29.34
C LEU A 1016 10.82 -9.74 -30.36
N GLU A 1017 9.64 -9.72 -30.98
CA GLU A 1017 9.16 -10.79 -31.84
C GLU A 1017 9.87 -10.76 -33.21
N SER A 1018 10.15 -9.56 -33.74
CA SER A 1018 11.07 -9.36 -34.87
C SER A 1018 12.51 -9.80 -34.59
N TYR A 1019 12.93 -9.79 -33.32
CA TYR A 1019 14.26 -10.18 -32.88
C TYR A 1019 14.35 -11.67 -32.51
N LYS A 1020 13.25 -12.43 -32.63
CA LYS A 1020 13.20 -13.84 -32.22
C LYS A 1020 14.22 -14.71 -32.95
N SER A 1021 14.44 -14.49 -34.25
CA SER A 1021 15.49 -15.16 -35.03
C SER A 1021 16.92 -14.80 -34.60
N VAL A 1022 17.11 -13.62 -34.00
CA VAL A 1022 18.38 -13.16 -33.44
C VAL A 1022 18.59 -13.75 -32.02
N PHE A 1023 17.51 -14.07 -31.32
CA PHE A 1023 17.50 -14.71 -30.01
C PHE A 1023 17.62 -16.24 -30.07
N ASP A 1024 16.96 -16.89 -31.03
CA ASP A 1024 16.97 -18.35 -31.19
C ASP A 1024 18.41 -18.88 -31.34
N GLY A 1025 18.77 -19.84 -30.48
CA GLY A 1025 20.12 -20.42 -30.38
C GLY A 1025 21.20 -19.52 -29.78
N LYS A 1026 20.92 -18.24 -29.46
CA LYS A 1026 21.92 -17.28 -28.93
C LYS A 1026 21.64 -16.76 -27.52
N VAL A 1027 20.41 -16.88 -27.01
CA VAL A 1027 20.07 -16.51 -25.62
C VAL A 1027 19.34 -17.60 -24.86
N PHE A 1028 19.43 -17.52 -23.54
CA PHE A 1028 18.73 -18.36 -22.60
C PHE A 1028 17.35 -17.76 -22.27
N PRO A 1029 16.22 -18.48 -22.43
CA PRO A 1029 14.88 -17.98 -22.14
C PRO A 1029 14.68 -17.64 -20.66
N LEU A 1030 14.03 -16.51 -20.33
CA LEU A 1030 13.89 -16.08 -18.94
C LEU A 1030 13.01 -17.03 -18.10
N ASN A 1031 12.01 -17.68 -18.70
CA ASN A 1031 11.15 -18.65 -18.00
C ASN A 1031 11.89 -19.91 -17.51
N ASN A 1032 13.07 -20.21 -18.07
CA ASN A 1032 13.86 -21.39 -17.68
C ASN A 1032 14.93 -21.08 -16.62
N LEU A 1033 15.02 -19.84 -16.15
CA LEU A 1033 15.97 -19.43 -15.11
C LEU A 1033 15.48 -19.89 -13.73
N THR A 1034 16.04 -21.00 -13.24
CA THR A 1034 15.78 -21.56 -11.92
C THR A 1034 16.93 -21.29 -10.94
N ASP A 1035 16.67 -21.50 -9.65
CA ASP A 1035 17.67 -21.34 -8.57
C ASP A 1035 18.91 -22.25 -8.75
N GLU A 1036 18.77 -23.35 -9.49
CA GLU A 1036 19.86 -24.28 -9.85
C GLU A 1036 20.87 -23.67 -10.86
N MET A 1037 20.57 -22.48 -11.39
CA MET A 1037 21.44 -21.76 -12.32
C MET A 1037 22.24 -20.63 -11.67
N VAL A 1038 22.07 -20.39 -10.36
CA VAL A 1038 22.81 -19.35 -9.61
C VAL A 1038 24.32 -19.53 -9.79
N GLY A 1039 25.01 -18.43 -10.12
CA GLY A 1039 26.44 -18.38 -10.40
C GLY A 1039 26.84 -18.75 -11.84
N LYS A 1040 25.95 -19.37 -12.64
CA LYS A 1040 26.21 -19.64 -14.07
C LYS A 1040 26.17 -18.34 -14.87
N LEU A 1041 27.00 -18.29 -15.91
CA LEU A 1041 27.08 -17.17 -16.84
C LEU A 1041 26.10 -17.42 -17.99
N VAL A 1042 25.12 -16.53 -18.15
CA VAL A 1042 24.05 -16.62 -19.13
C VAL A 1042 24.10 -15.41 -20.07
N LYS A 1043 23.71 -15.61 -21.34
CA LYS A 1043 23.36 -14.52 -22.25
C LYS A 1043 21.83 -14.51 -22.36
N ILE A 1044 21.21 -13.42 -21.93
CA ILE A 1044 19.76 -13.18 -22.06
C ILE A 1044 19.54 -12.08 -23.09
N GLY A 1045 18.31 -12.00 -23.61
CA GLY A 1045 17.90 -10.97 -24.56
C GLY A 1045 16.51 -10.46 -24.22
N GLY A 1046 16.28 -9.16 -24.36
CA GLY A 1046 14.99 -8.58 -24.03
C GLY A 1046 14.92 -7.07 -24.18
N ILE A 1047 13.76 -6.49 -23.82
CA ILE A 1047 13.49 -5.06 -23.89
C ILE A 1047 13.63 -4.43 -22.50
N ILE A 1048 14.29 -3.27 -22.41
CA ILE A 1048 14.41 -2.51 -21.17
C ILE A 1048 13.07 -1.83 -20.88
N SER A 1049 12.31 -2.42 -19.95
CA SER A 1049 10.95 -1.96 -19.63
C SER A 1049 10.89 -0.79 -18.64
N THR A 1050 11.84 -0.70 -17.71
CA THR A 1050 11.96 0.38 -16.71
C THR A 1050 13.41 0.55 -16.26
N ILE A 1051 13.86 1.78 -16.01
CA ILE A 1051 15.21 2.08 -15.48
C ILE A 1051 15.17 2.78 -14.11
N LYS A 1052 15.76 2.18 -13.08
CA LYS A 1052 16.00 2.81 -11.77
C LYS A 1052 17.47 3.15 -11.60
N ARG A 1053 17.80 4.45 -11.60
CA ARG A 1053 19.18 4.94 -11.41
C ARG A 1053 19.50 5.19 -9.93
N ILE A 1054 20.58 4.59 -9.45
CA ILE A 1054 21.09 4.74 -8.08
C ILE A 1054 22.55 5.18 -8.14
N LEU A 1055 23.01 5.97 -7.17
CA LEU A 1055 24.42 6.35 -7.05
C LEU A 1055 25.13 5.41 -6.06
N THR A 1056 26.28 4.87 -6.45
CA THR A 1056 27.10 4.02 -5.58
C THR A 1056 27.82 4.85 -4.51
N ARG A 1057 28.43 4.18 -3.53
CA ARG A 1057 29.24 4.84 -2.47
C ARG A 1057 30.43 5.65 -3.00
N THR A 1058 30.86 5.41 -4.24
CA THR A 1058 31.94 6.14 -4.92
C THR A 1058 31.43 7.27 -5.81
N GLY A 1059 30.11 7.57 -5.79
CA GLY A 1059 29.48 8.62 -6.58
C GLY A 1059 29.19 8.25 -8.04
N LYS A 1060 29.67 7.08 -8.52
CA LYS A 1060 29.41 6.60 -9.88
C LYS A 1060 27.96 6.06 -10.01
N PRO A 1061 27.31 6.20 -11.18
CA PRO A 1061 25.94 5.70 -11.39
C PRO A 1061 25.91 4.17 -11.56
N MET A 1062 24.87 3.55 -10.99
CA MET A 1062 24.51 2.15 -11.11
C MET A 1062 23.03 2.08 -11.53
N LEU A 1063 22.66 1.13 -12.37
CA LEU A 1063 21.28 1.00 -12.86
C LEU A 1063 20.69 -0.35 -12.43
N PHE A 1064 19.44 -0.32 -11.99
CA PHE A 1064 18.59 -1.49 -11.88
C PHE A 1064 17.60 -1.41 -13.03
N LEU A 1065 17.84 -2.21 -14.06
CA LEU A 1065 16.96 -2.35 -15.22
C LEU A 1065 15.95 -3.46 -14.91
N SER A 1066 14.77 -3.39 -15.50
CA SER A 1066 13.91 -4.57 -15.62
C SER A 1066 13.79 -4.98 -17.07
N LEU A 1067 14.35 -6.14 -17.39
CA LEU A 1067 14.37 -6.71 -18.73
C LEU A 1067 13.17 -7.66 -18.87
N GLU A 1068 12.39 -7.47 -19.93
CA GLU A 1068 11.21 -8.29 -20.25
C GLU A 1068 11.55 -9.08 -21.53
N ASP A 1069 11.32 -10.39 -21.56
CA ASP A 1069 11.38 -11.21 -22.79
C ASP A 1069 9.96 -11.62 -23.24
N LEU A 1070 9.82 -12.51 -24.23
CA LEU A 1070 8.50 -12.99 -24.67
C LEU A 1070 7.76 -13.87 -23.63
N THR A 1071 8.42 -14.23 -22.52
CA THR A 1071 7.94 -15.24 -21.56
C THR A 1071 7.84 -14.73 -20.13
N ASN A 1072 8.79 -13.92 -19.65
CA ASN A 1072 8.91 -13.49 -18.27
C ASN A 1072 9.67 -12.16 -18.15
N LYS A 1073 9.80 -11.63 -16.92
CA LYS A 1073 10.43 -10.36 -16.61
C LYS A 1073 11.41 -10.52 -15.44
N ILE A 1074 12.63 -10.01 -15.59
CA ILE A 1074 13.72 -10.15 -14.62
C ILE A 1074 14.34 -8.79 -14.23
N GLU A 1075 14.91 -8.70 -13.03
CA GLU A 1075 15.73 -7.55 -12.62
C GLU A 1075 17.19 -7.77 -13.04
N VAL A 1076 17.75 -6.80 -13.76
CA VAL A 1076 19.14 -6.78 -14.22
C VAL A 1076 19.90 -5.65 -13.54
N VAL A 1077 20.95 -5.99 -12.80
CA VAL A 1077 21.80 -5.03 -12.08
C VAL A 1077 23.01 -4.70 -12.94
N VAL A 1078 23.16 -3.42 -13.28
CA VAL A 1078 24.25 -2.92 -14.13
C VAL A 1078 25.19 -2.04 -13.32
N PHE A 1079 26.45 -2.49 -13.23
CA PHE A 1079 27.50 -1.78 -12.51
C PHE A 1079 28.05 -0.57 -13.30
N PRO A 1080 28.62 0.44 -12.61
CA PRO A 1080 29.15 1.64 -13.27
C PRO A 1080 30.15 1.38 -14.41
N THR A 1081 30.96 0.33 -14.27
CA THR A 1081 31.96 -0.09 -15.26
C THR A 1081 31.37 -0.56 -16.59
N VAL A 1082 30.10 -0.98 -16.61
CA VAL A 1082 29.38 -1.37 -17.83
C VAL A 1082 28.67 -0.15 -18.44
N ILE A 1083 28.15 0.74 -17.59
CA ILE A 1083 27.53 2.00 -18.00
C ILE A 1083 28.54 2.95 -18.67
N GLU A 1084 29.77 3.00 -18.16
CA GLU A 1084 30.87 3.79 -18.73
C GLU A 1084 31.33 3.28 -20.11
N LYS A 1085 31.12 2.00 -20.43
CA LYS A 1085 31.49 1.41 -21.74
C LYS A 1085 30.51 1.76 -22.85
N ASN A 1086 29.20 1.72 -22.58
CA ASN A 1086 28.19 1.92 -23.62
C ASN A 1086 26.94 2.69 -23.12
N PRO A 1087 27.08 3.99 -22.81
CA PRO A 1087 26.02 4.76 -22.14
C PRO A 1087 24.76 4.96 -22.98
N ALA A 1088 24.85 4.89 -24.31
CA ALA A 1088 23.73 5.11 -25.23
C ALA A 1088 22.64 4.01 -25.18
N VAL A 1089 23.00 2.83 -24.68
CA VAL A 1089 22.13 1.64 -24.62
C VAL A 1089 21.09 1.72 -23.50
N PHE A 1090 21.38 2.49 -22.44
CA PHE A 1090 20.58 2.52 -21.21
C PHE A 1090 19.40 3.50 -21.30
N GLN A 1091 18.46 3.20 -22.20
CA GLN A 1091 17.20 3.92 -22.37
C GLN A 1091 16.02 2.94 -22.32
N GLU A 1092 14.84 3.43 -21.91
CA GLU A 1092 13.62 2.61 -21.92
C GLU A 1092 13.18 2.29 -23.36
N ASN A 1093 12.54 1.14 -23.53
CA ASN A 1093 12.17 0.52 -24.82
C ASN A 1093 13.33 0.04 -25.72
N LYS A 1094 14.60 0.21 -25.33
CA LYS A 1094 15.73 -0.37 -26.10
C LYS A 1094 15.83 -1.88 -25.94
N ILE A 1095 16.22 -2.55 -27.02
CA ILE A 1095 16.36 -4.01 -27.12
C ILE A 1095 17.84 -4.36 -26.99
N VAL A 1096 18.15 -5.25 -26.05
CA VAL A 1096 19.53 -5.51 -25.63
C VAL A 1096 19.81 -6.98 -25.43
N PHE A 1097 21.05 -7.37 -25.73
CA PHE A 1097 21.67 -8.53 -25.12
C PHE A 1097 22.28 -8.14 -23.78
N VAL A 1098 22.02 -8.93 -22.75
CA VAL A 1098 22.74 -8.86 -21.47
C VAL A 1098 23.48 -10.17 -21.27
N LYS A 1099 24.80 -10.10 -21.12
CA LYS A 1099 25.63 -11.22 -20.70
C LYS A 1099 26.03 -10.99 -19.24
N GLY A 1100 25.76 -11.96 -18.39
CA GLY A 1100 25.89 -11.76 -16.95
C GLY A 1100 25.72 -13.04 -16.14
N LYS A 1101 25.80 -12.92 -14.82
CA LYS A 1101 25.69 -14.04 -13.89
C LYS A 1101 24.35 -14.02 -13.16
N VAL A 1102 23.73 -15.19 -13.04
CA VAL A 1102 22.51 -15.38 -12.26
C VAL A 1102 22.84 -15.26 -10.77
N ASP A 1103 22.06 -14.50 -10.01
CA ASP A 1103 22.20 -14.30 -8.56
C ASP A 1103 20.81 -14.34 -7.90
N ASN A 1104 20.67 -15.05 -6.78
CA ASN A 1104 19.44 -15.09 -5.98
C ASN A 1104 19.78 -14.83 -4.50
N ARG A 1105 20.10 -13.58 -4.17
CA ARG A 1105 20.43 -13.16 -2.80
C ARG A 1105 19.25 -12.56 -2.03
N ASP A 1106 18.18 -12.18 -2.74
CA ASP A 1106 17.02 -11.50 -2.18
C ASP A 1106 15.75 -12.40 -2.16
N GLY A 1107 15.85 -13.67 -2.58
CA GLY A 1107 14.71 -14.59 -2.73
C GLY A 1107 14.01 -14.50 -4.10
N GLU A 1108 14.49 -13.66 -5.00
CA GLU A 1108 14.09 -13.57 -6.41
C GLU A 1108 15.33 -13.71 -7.30
N VAL A 1109 15.20 -14.40 -8.44
CA VAL A 1109 16.28 -14.59 -9.41
C VAL A 1109 16.55 -13.29 -10.16
N LYS A 1110 17.82 -12.85 -10.18
CA LYS A 1110 18.30 -11.62 -10.81
C LYS A 1110 19.54 -11.89 -11.65
N ILE A 1111 19.90 -10.96 -12.53
CA ILE A 1111 21.11 -11.08 -13.35
C ILE A 1111 22.04 -9.88 -13.13
N LEU A 1112 23.28 -10.17 -12.75
CA LEU A 1112 24.38 -9.21 -12.66
C LEU A 1112 25.01 -9.06 -14.04
N ALA A 1113 24.81 -7.91 -14.69
CA ALA A 1113 25.32 -7.66 -16.04
C ALA A 1113 26.83 -7.44 -16.03
N ASP A 1114 27.56 -8.29 -16.76
CA ASP A 1114 28.99 -8.11 -17.08
C ASP A 1114 29.15 -7.28 -18.37
N GLU A 1115 28.21 -7.41 -19.32
CA GLU A 1115 28.22 -6.78 -20.64
C GLU A 1115 26.78 -6.57 -21.14
N VAL A 1116 26.52 -5.40 -21.75
CA VAL A 1116 25.21 -5.02 -22.31
C VAL A 1116 25.44 -4.41 -23.69
N GLU A 1117 24.81 -5.01 -24.70
CA GLU A 1117 24.92 -4.63 -26.11
C GLU A 1117 23.52 -4.29 -26.63
N GLU A 1118 23.37 -3.15 -27.30
CA GLU A 1118 22.14 -2.83 -28.04
C GLU A 1118 22.11 -3.62 -29.33
N ILE A 1119 20.95 -4.21 -29.64
CA ILE A 1119 20.73 -4.87 -30.92
C ILE A 1119 20.26 -3.80 -31.90
N LEU A 1120 21.13 -3.43 -32.83
CA LEU A 1120 20.77 -2.57 -33.94
C LEU A 1120 20.17 -3.44 -35.06
N GLU A 1121 19.12 -2.95 -35.71
CA GLU A 1121 18.57 -3.55 -36.93
C GLU A 1121 19.60 -3.41 -38.06
N SER A 1122 19.62 -4.41 -38.96
CA SER A 1122 20.49 -4.51 -40.13
C SER A 1122 19.68 -4.78 -41.38
#